data_AF-A0A800FAK7-F1
#
_entry.id   AF-A0A800FAK7-F1
#
_cell.length_a   1.000
_cell.length_b   1.000
_cell.length_c   1.000
_cell.angle_alpha   90.00
_cell.angle_beta   90.00
_cell.angle_gamma   90.00
#
_symmetry.space_group_name_H-M   'P 1'
#
loop_
_entity.id
_entity.type
_entity.pdbx_description
1 polymer ?
#
loop_
_entity_poly.entity_id
_entity_poly.type
_entity_poly.pdbx_seq_one_letter_code
_entity_poly.pdbx_strand_id
1 'polypeptide(L)'
;MGELDSALGAVPDHPPARVNFEWALGHAGDVMERGFALLAGEQRALMERTLEVFRSKEAEFLGLGSQMIHGDVNDHNVLVSKPDGGERSITGIIDLGDAHSAPRAFDLAIAIAYSVFETPDPFSAAAALVSGYHETLPLLEQELGVTMALVRARLGQSVCIAAWRRHKGEADEYHLVSEQPAWRLLTELDSVPDAIATGILRDACGFDACPRSARLRTWLAGRQFSPVMERTESEGGVGVLDLSVGSPDLTGRDTDDTAHFTERVFSRMREDGIALGVGRYLEPRAFYLTEAFAGRGGDPRERRTIHLGIDLFDEPGALVRAPLAGRVKSVRDNAVRLDYGPTVMLEHDGPTGPFWTLYGHLQRTSVGNLGPGDPVEAGQTIARIGPYPENGDWPPHLHFQVITDLLDFEGEFPGVALPREQSVWASFSPDPNLILGLPGQTTYVEPRELEQQRRGALAPNLSLSYDEPIHVVRGLGARLYDVLGREYLDGVNNVAHVGHEHPAVVRAGRRQMGVLNTNTRYLHETILRYAERLAALFPDPLSVCLFVNSGSEANELALRLARAHTRGDAVVSLEGGYHGSTQACIDVSHYKFARRGGRGAPPWVHAAAMPDSFRGLYRSSDPARASRYAAHVGEGFERLASGGHTASAFLAEGILSCGGQIEPPDGYLAAAYEHARAAGALCIADEVQIGFGRVGSHMWGFEVGGVVPDIVTLGKPIANGHPLGAVVTTPEIATSFDNGMEFFSTFGGNPVSAAIGLAVLDVIDREQLQTHAAEVGGKLKTSLGALAGKHEVIGDVRGRGLFLGIEFVRNRQSLEPAAEVATYAVAHMKERGILLSADGLDGNVIKIKPPMPFSEADAVRLVRELDGVLSHDLVGTLIGT
;
A
#
# COMPACT_ATOMS: atom_id res chain seq x y z
N MET A 1 -25.34 -12.98 -14.55
CA MET A 1 -25.01 -14.30 -15.14
C MET A 1 -25.80 -15.44 -14.54
N GLY A 2 -25.67 -15.76 -13.25
CA GLY A 2 -26.46 -16.85 -12.64
C GLY A 2 -27.98 -16.70 -12.86
N GLU A 3 -28.50 -15.47 -12.79
CA GLU A 3 -29.92 -15.19 -13.10
C GLU A 3 -30.28 -15.47 -14.57
N LEU A 4 -29.39 -15.13 -15.52
CA LEU A 4 -29.58 -15.39 -16.95
C LEU A 4 -29.63 -16.90 -17.20
N ASP A 5 -28.64 -17.63 -16.72
CA ASP A 5 -28.55 -19.09 -16.92
C ASP A 5 -29.70 -19.82 -16.23
N SER A 6 -30.16 -19.32 -15.09
CA SER A 6 -31.36 -19.85 -14.43
C SER A 6 -32.62 -19.60 -15.27
N ALA A 7 -32.73 -18.44 -15.92
CA ALA A 7 -33.88 -18.11 -16.77
C ALA A 7 -33.85 -18.90 -18.09
N LEU A 8 -32.69 -19.02 -18.72
CA LEU A 8 -32.50 -19.82 -19.93
C LEU A 8 -32.69 -21.31 -19.65
N GLY A 9 -32.22 -21.82 -18.51
CA GLY A 9 -32.44 -23.20 -18.08
C GLY A 9 -33.90 -23.58 -17.86
N ALA A 10 -34.80 -22.60 -17.67
CA ALA A 10 -36.24 -22.82 -17.60
C ALA A 10 -36.90 -22.99 -18.98
N VAL A 11 -36.20 -22.68 -20.07
CA VAL A 11 -36.67 -22.89 -21.44
C VAL A 11 -36.54 -24.38 -21.79
N PRO A 12 -37.60 -25.04 -22.30
CA PRO A 12 -37.54 -26.46 -22.65
C PRO A 12 -36.40 -26.76 -23.63
N ASP A 13 -35.55 -27.73 -23.27
CA ASP A 13 -34.46 -28.20 -24.13
C ASP A 13 -35.06 -28.82 -25.40
N HIS A 14 -34.85 -28.15 -26.53
CA HIS A 14 -35.23 -28.67 -27.83
C HIS A 14 -34.06 -29.52 -28.36
N PRO A 15 -34.32 -30.74 -28.90
CA PRO A 15 -33.26 -31.65 -29.31
C PRO A 15 -32.27 -30.93 -30.25
N PRO A 16 -30.95 -31.12 -30.08
CA PRO A 16 -29.95 -30.29 -30.70
C PRO A 16 -30.04 -30.45 -32.22
N ALA A 17 -30.64 -29.47 -32.90
CA ALA A 17 -30.38 -29.26 -34.31
C ALA A 17 -28.95 -28.73 -34.41
N ARG A 18 -28.00 -29.67 -34.40
CA ARG A 18 -26.54 -29.52 -34.65
C ARG A 18 -26.08 -28.07 -34.74
N VAL A 19 -25.66 -27.55 -33.59
CA VAL A 19 -24.96 -26.28 -33.46
C VAL A 19 -23.62 -26.44 -34.18
N ASN A 20 -23.56 -26.00 -35.44
CA ASN A 20 -22.38 -26.12 -36.29
C ASN A 20 -21.92 -24.73 -36.72
N PHE A 21 -21.57 -23.91 -35.73
CA PHE A 21 -20.94 -22.62 -35.97
C PHE A 21 -19.63 -22.53 -35.18
N GLU A 22 -18.69 -21.77 -35.73
CA GLU A 22 -17.29 -21.75 -35.30
C GLU A 22 -17.07 -21.22 -33.89
N TRP A 23 -18.04 -20.51 -33.32
CA TRP A 23 -17.98 -19.91 -31.98
C TRP A 23 -18.65 -20.76 -30.88
N ALA A 24 -19.28 -21.89 -31.22
CA ALA A 24 -19.76 -22.80 -30.18
C ALA A 24 -18.56 -23.46 -29.48
N LEU A 25 -18.45 -23.26 -28.16
CA LEU A 25 -17.27 -23.65 -27.36
C LEU A 25 -16.99 -25.16 -27.38
N GLY A 26 -18.01 -25.98 -27.61
CA GLY A 26 -17.85 -27.44 -27.78
C GLY A 26 -16.99 -27.84 -28.97
N HIS A 27 -16.84 -26.96 -29.98
CA HIS A 27 -15.99 -27.17 -31.15
C HIS A 27 -14.62 -26.48 -31.06
N ALA A 28 -14.27 -25.90 -29.90
CA ALA A 28 -13.04 -25.14 -29.75
C ALA A 28 -11.78 -25.98 -30.09
N GLY A 29 -11.78 -27.27 -29.75
CA GLY A 29 -10.69 -28.18 -30.12
C GLY A 29 -10.45 -28.23 -31.63
N ASP A 30 -11.50 -28.45 -32.41
CA ASP A 30 -11.43 -28.54 -33.88
C ASP A 30 -11.08 -27.18 -34.51
N VAL A 31 -11.47 -26.07 -33.88
CA VAL A 31 -11.07 -24.71 -34.31
C VAL A 31 -9.58 -24.48 -34.07
N MET A 32 -9.07 -24.82 -32.88
CA MET A 32 -7.67 -24.67 -32.52
C MET A 32 -6.75 -25.53 -33.41
N GLU A 33 -7.14 -26.78 -33.66
CA GLU A 33 -6.39 -27.70 -34.54
C GLU A 33 -6.23 -27.16 -35.97
N ARG A 34 -7.29 -26.56 -36.52
CA ARG A 34 -7.24 -25.89 -37.83
C ARG A 34 -6.37 -24.63 -37.81
N GLY A 35 -6.31 -23.94 -36.68
CA GLY A 35 -5.50 -22.73 -36.48
C GLY A 35 -3.99 -22.99 -36.43
N PHE A 36 -3.53 -24.18 -36.03
CA PHE A 36 -2.10 -24.48 -35.83
C PHE A 36 -1.21 -24.20 -37.05
N ALA A 37 -1.73 -24.43 -38.26
CA ALA A 37 -0.99 -24.17 -39.49
C ALA A 37 -0.72 -22.67 -39.73
N LEU A 38 -1.45 -21.80 -39.03
CA LEU A 38 -1.39 -20.34 -39.14
C LEU A 38 -0.61 -19.68 -38.00
N LEU A 39 -0.20 -20.46 -36.99
CA LEU A 39 0.56 -20.01 -35.81
C LEU A 39 2.01 -20.50 -35.88
N ALA A 40 2.93 -19.77 -35.24
CA ALA A 40 4.34 -20.12 -35.20
C ALA A 40 4.96 -19.84 -33.82
N GLY A 41 6.11 -20.48 -33.54
CA GLY A 41 6.89 -20.22 -32.32
C GLY A 41 6.11 -20.45 -31.03
N GLU A 42 6.25 -19.53 -30.08
CA GLU A 42 5.62 -19.60 -28.76
C GLU A 42 4.08 -19.61 -28.83
N GLN A 43 3.48 -18.87 -29.77
CA GLN A 43 2.03 -18.85 -29.95
C GLN A 43 1.47 -20.23 -30.31
N ARG A 44 2.20 -20.97 -31.16
CA ARG A 44 1.82 -22.34 -31.52
C ARG A 44 1.98 -23.28 -30.33
N ALA A 45 3.11 -23.21 -29.61
CA ALA A 45 3.35 -24.07 -28.45
C ALA A 45 2.31 -23.84 -27.33
N LEU A 46 1.94 -22.59 -27.08
CA LEU A 46 0.89 -22.21 -26.14
C LEU A 46 -0.48 -22.75 -26.57
N MET A 47 -0.79 -22.69 -27.86
CA MET A 47 -2.04 -23.27 -28.39
C MET A 47 -2.06 -24.79 -28.30
N GLU A 48 -0.94 -25.47 -28.55
CA GLU A 48 -0.82 -26.93 -28.42
C GLU A 48 -1.08 -27.37 -26.98
N ARG A 49 -0.50 -26.69 -25.98
CA ARG A 49 -0.79 -26.91 -24.55
C ARG A 49 -2.25 -26.60 -24.20
N THR A 50 -2.80 -25.51 -24.73
CA THR A 50 -4.20 -25.12 -24.50
C THR A 50 -5.16 -26.19 -25.02
N LEU A 51 -4.89 -26.72 -26.22
CA LEU A 51 -5.65 -27.82 -26.79
C LEU A 51 -5.52 -29.10 -25.94
N GLU A 52 -4.31 -29.45 -25.50
CA GLU A 52 -4.08 -30.62 -24.64
C GLU A 52 -4.90 -30.55 -23.35
N VAL A 53 -4.88 -29.39 -22.67
CA VAL A 53 -5.69 -29.15 -21.47
C VAL A 53 -7.19 -29.29 -21.77
N PHE A 54 -7.68 -28.67 -22.85
CA PHE A 54 -9.08 -28.79 -23.25
C PHE A 54 -9.50 -30.24 -23.53
N ARG A 55 -8.71 -30.97 -24.34
CA ARG A 55 -8.98 -32.38 -24.70
C ARG A 55 -8.91 -33.30 -23.49
N SER A 56 -8.03 -33.04 -22.53
CA SER A 56 -7.94 -33.81 -21.28
C SER A 56 -9.24 -33.75 -20.45
N LYS A 57 -10.02 -32.66 -20.60
CA LYS A 57 -11.27 -32.41 -19.89
C LYS A 57 -12.54 -32.71 -20.70
N GLU A 58 -12.40 -33.17 -21.94
CA GLU A 58 -13.53 -33.35 -22.86
C GLU A 58 -14.58 -34.33 -22.35
N ALA A 59 -14.15 -35.47 -21.80
CA ALA A 59 -15.08 -36.42 -21.19
C ALA A 59 -15.81 -35.86 -19.95
N GLU A 60 -15.15 -34.96 -19.19
CA GLU A 60 -15.72 -34.36 -17.98
C GLU A 60 -16.80 -33.35 -18.35
N PHE A 61 -16.52 -32.40 -19.25
CA PHE A 61 -17.51 -31.37 -19.60
C PHE A 61 -18.64 -31.90 -20.50
N LEU A 62 -18.40 -32.90 -21.35
CA LEU A 62 -19.47 -33.56 -22.13
C LEU A 62 -20.37 -34.43 -21.25
N GLY A 63 -19.90 -34.83 -20.06
CA GLY A 63 -20.68 -35.54 -19.05
C GLY A 63 -21.58 -34.64 -18.20
N LEU A 64 -21.46 -33.31 -18.32
CA LEU A 64 -22.31 -32.35 -17.63
C LEU A 64 -23.70 -32.27 -18.29
N GLY A 65 -24.72 -31.92 -17.51
CA GLY A 65 -26.07 -31.67 -18.05
C GLY A 65 -26.10 -30.47 -19.00
N SER A 66 -26.94 -30.54 -20.04
CA SER A 66 -27.16 -29.43 -20.99
C SER A 66 -28.37 -28.58 -20.61
N GLN A 67 -28.30 -27.30 -20.96
CA GLN A 67 -29.44 -26.38 -20.95
C GLN A 67 -29.27 -25.35 -22.07
N MET A 68 -30.29 -24.52 -22.29
CA MET A 68 -30.13 -23.33 -23.11
C MET A 68 -29.12 -22.38 -22.46
N ILE A 69 -28.11 -21.96 -23.22
CA ILE A 69 -27.12 -20.95 -22.85
C ILE A 69 -27.15 -19.80 -23.86
N HIS A 70 -26.62 -18.63 -23.50
CA HIS A 70 -26.51 -17.47 -24.38
C HIS A 70 -25.43 -17.66 -25.45
N GLY A 71 -24.32 -18.30 -25.12
CA GLY A 71 -23.24 -18.64 -26.07
C GLY A 71 -22.28 -17.51 -26.44
N ASP A 72 -22.53 -16.28 -25.98
CA ASP A 72 -21.65 -15.11 -26.22
C ASP A 72 -21.83 -13.99 -25.18
N VAL A 73 -21.74 -14.33 -23.89
CA VAL A 73 -21.84 -13.30 -22.85
C VAL A 73 -20.53 -12.54 -22.72
N ASN A 74 -20.53 -11.28 -23.15
CA ASN A 74 -19.42 -10.34 -23.03
C ASN A 74 -19.93 -8.92 -22.72
N ASP A 75 -19.01 -8.00 -22.46
CA ASP A 75 -19.28 -6.61 -22.07
C ASP A 75 -20.03 -5.80 -23.15
N HIS A 76 -19.94 -6.17 -24.42
CA HIS A 76 -20.72 -5.55 -25.50
C HIS A 76 -22.19 -5.99 -25.52
N ASN A 77 -22.51 -7.13 -24.90
CA ASN A 77 -23.85 -7.71 -24.87
C ASN A 77 -24.61 -7.40 -23.57
N VAL A 78 -24.05 -6.59 -22.68
CA VAL A 78 -24.65 -6.19 -21.39
C VAL A 78 -25.09 -4.72 -21.42
N LEU A 79 -26.37 -4.47 -21.12
CA LEU A 79 -26.91 -3.12 -20.96
C LEU A 79 -26.84 -2.68 -19.50
N VAL A 80 -26.19 -1.55 -19.25
CA VAL A 80 -26.03 -0.98 -17.91
C VAL A 80 -26.77 0.35 -17.80
N SER A 81 -27.58 0.52 -16.75
CA SER A 81 -28.23 1.79 -16.42
C SER A 81 -27.66 2.42 -15.16
N LYS A 82 -27.81 3.74 -15.02
CA LYS A 82 -27.51 4.48 -13.79
C LYS A 82 -28.68 5.44 -13.49
N PRO A 83 -29.70 5.02 -12.72
CA PRO A 83 -30.78 5.93 -12.36
C PRO A 83 -30.25 7.05 -11.46
N ASP A 84 -30.59 8.31 -11.76
CA ASP A 84 -30.24 9.58 -11.08
C ASP A 84 -29.43 9.46 -9.76
N GLY A 85 -28.11 9.30 -9.87
CA GLY A 85 -27.19 9.30 -8.72
C GLY A 85 -27.07 7.98 -7.94
N GLY A 86 -27.78 6.92 -8.34
CA GLY A 86 -27.66 5.57 -7.79
C GLY A 86 -26.49 4.75 -8.36
N GLU A 87 -26.36 3.53 -7.86
CA GLU A 87 -25.39 2.55 -8.36
C GLU A 87 -25.77 2.09 -9.77
N ARG A 88 -24.74 1.77 -10.57
CA ARG A 88 -24.96 1.17 -11.89
C ARG A 88 -25.55 -0.23 -11.71
N SER A 89 -26.57 -0.55 -12.49
CA SER A 89 -27.18 -1.87 -12.51
C SER A 89 -27.29 -2.41 -13.93
N ILE A 90 -27.09 -3.71 -14.07
CA ILE A 90 -27.34 -4.41 -15.34
C ILE A 90 -28.86 -4.44 -15.53
N THR A 91 -29.35 -3.89 -16.64
CA THR A 91 -30.79 -3.79 -16.95
C THR A 91 -31.24 -4.70 -18.08
N GLY A 92 -30.31 -5.26 -18.84
CA GLY A 92 -30.65 -6.14 -19.95
C GLY A 92 -29.44 -6.83 -20.56
N ILE A 93 -29.73 -7.85 -21.34
CA ILE A 93 -28.78 -8.60 -22.15
C ILE A 93 -29.34 -8.65 -23.56
N ILE A 94 -28.47 -8.53 -24.56
CA ILE A 94 -28.81 -8.50 -25.98
C ILE A 94 -28.01 -9.57 -26.75
N ASP A 95 -28.34 -9.74 -28.03
CA ASP A 95 -27.66 -10.68 -28.94
C ASP A 95 -27.78 -12.17 -28.59
N LEU A 96 -29.03 -12.65 -28.51
CA LEU A 96 -29.35 -14.07 -28.34
C LEU A 96 -29.17 -14.90 -29.63
N GLY A 97 -28.45 -14.40 -30.64
CA GLY A 97 -28.24 -15.09 -31.91
C GLY A 97 -27.42 -16.38 -31.79
N ASP A 98 -26.52 -16.42 -30.80
CA ASP A 98 -25.63 -17.55 -30.51
C ASP A 98 -26.20 -18.51 -29.45
N ALA A 99 -27.44 -18.27 -28.98
CA ALA A 99 -28.04 -19.10 -27.93
C ALA A 99 -28.25 -20.54 -28.39
N HIS A 100 -27.66 -21.51 -27.68
CA HIS A 100 -27.70 -22.93 -28.02
C HIS A 100 -27.68 -23.86 -26.80
N SER A 101 -27.99 -25.15 -27.00
CA SER A 101 -28.00 -26.14 -25.90
C SER A 101 -26.59 -26.65 -25.63
N ALA A 102 -26.08 -26.44 -24.42
CA ALA A 102 -24.75 -26.83 -23.96
C ALA A 102 -24.67 -26.86 -22.42
N PRO A 103 -23.60 -27.39 -21.81
CA PRO A 103 -23.38 -27.24 -20.38
C PRO A 103 -23.29 -25.77 -19.96
N ARG A 104 -23.99 -25.38 -18.90
CA ARG A 104 -24.01 -23.98 -18.42
C ARG A 104 -22.63 -23.43 -18.03
N ALA A 105 -21.69 -24.31 -17.68
CA ALA A 105 -20.29 -23.96 -17.46
C ALA A 105 -19.64 -23.26 -18.68
N PHE A 106 -20.18 -23.44 -19.88
CA PHE A 106 -19.69 -22.78 -21.09
C PHE A 106 -19.99 -21.27 -21.06
N ASP A 107 -21.19 -20.85 -20.67
CA ASP A 107 -21.53 -19.43 -20.54
C ASP A 107 -20.71 -18.75 -19.46
N LEU A 108 -20.50 -19.44 -18.33
CA LEU A 108 -19.62 -18.97 -17.28
C LEU A 108 -18.18 -18.78 -17.80
N ALA A 109 -17.63 -19.76 -18.52
CA ALA A 109 -16.29 -19.66 -19.09
C ALA A 109 -16.18 -18.54 -20.14
N ILE A 110 -17.20 -18.35 -20.98
CA ILE A 110 -17.24 -17.27 -21.96
C ILE A 110 -17.25 -15.90 -21.25
N ALA A 111 -18.08 -15.72 -20.23
CA ALA A 111 -18.14 -14.50 -19.45
C ALA A 111 -16.80 -14.19 -18.77
N ILE A 112 -16.14 -15.19 -18.17
CA ILE A 112 -14.80 -15.01 -17.59
C ILE A 112 -13.79 -14.59 -18.67
N ALA A 113 -13.76 -15.28 -19.82
CA ALA A 113 -12.77 -15.04 -20.87
C ALA A 113 -12.73 -13.58 -21.35
N TYR A 114 -13.89 -12.91 -21.37
CA TYR A 114 -14.00 -11.52 -21.80
C TYR A 114 -13.94 -10.51 -20.65
N SER A 115 -14.59 -10.79 -19.51
CA SER A 115 -14.66 -9.84 -18.38
C SER A 115 -13.33 -9.62 -17.66
N VAL A 116 -12.39 -10.57 -17.74
CA VAL A 116 -11.09 -10.44 -17.08
C VAL A 116 -10.04 -9.74 -17.95
N PHE A 117 -10.39 -9.36 -19.19
CA PHE A 117 -9.51 -8.58 -20.06
C PHE A 117 -9.08 -7.29 -19.36
N GLU A 118 -7.77 -7.03 -19.44
CA GLU A 118 -7.15 -5.80 -18.94
C GLU A 118 -7.35 -5.55 -17.43
N THR A 119 -7.80 -6.57 -16.70
CA THR A 119 -7.79 -6.55 -15.25
C THR A 119 -6.35 -6.72 -14.74
N PRO A 120 -5.97 -6.06 -13.63
CA PRO A 120 -4.63 -6.23 -13.06
C PRO A 120 -4.33 -7.64 -12.54
N ASP A 121 -5.37 -8.42 -12.21
CA ASP A 121 -5.27 -9.82 -11.78
C ASP A 121 -6.47 -10.62 -12.30
N PRO A 122 -6.29 -11.35 -13.41
CA PRO A 122 -7.37 -12.14 -14.02
C PRO A 122 -7.91 -13.25 -13.12
N PHE A 123 -7.10 -13.79 -12.21
CA PHE A 123 -7.54 -14.88 -11.33
C PHE A 123 -8.50 -14.36 -10.25
N SER A 124 -8.19 -13.22 -9.64
CA SER A 124 -9.09 -12.58 -8.68
C SER A 124 -10.38 -12.10 -9.35
N ALA A 125 -10.30 -11.56 -10.57
CA ALA A 125 -11.48 -11.17 -11.34
C ALA A 125 -12.36 -12.38 -11.67
N ALA A 126 -11.77 -13.49 -12.12
CA ALA A 126 -12.48 -14.75 -12.36
C ALA A 126 -13.12 -15.30 -11.06
N ALA A 127 -12.39 -15.28 -9.94
CA ALA A 127 -12.89 -15.72 -8.63
C ALA A 127 -14.12 -14.90 -8.20
N ALA A 128 -14.09 -13.57 -8.36
CA ALA A 128 -15.22 -12.71 -8.03
C ALA A 128 -16.47 -13.04 -8.88
N LEU A 129 -16.29 -13.25 -10.20
CA LEU A 129 -17.38 -13.62 -11.10
C LEU A 129 -17.96 -14.99 -10.75
N VAL A 130 -17.10 -15.97 -10.47
CA VAL A 130 -17.50 -17.34 -10.09
C VAL A 130 -18.22 -17.35 -8.74
N SER A 131 -17.75 -16.59 -7.75
CA SER A 131 -18.42 -16.42 -6.45
C SER A 131 -19.82 -15.85 -6.63
N GLY A 132 -19.96 -14.74 -7.38
CA GLY A 132 -21.27 -14.13 -7.63
C GLY A 132 -22.22 -15.03 -8.44
N TYR A 133 -21.69 -15.81 -9.38
CA TYR A 133 -22.48 -16.84 -10.07
C TYR A 133 -22.98 -17.90 -9.10
N HIS A 134 -22.09 -18.45 -8.26
CA HIS A 134 -22.38 -19.52 -7.31
C HIS A 134 -23.42 -19.12 -6.26
N GLU A 135 -23.41 -17.87 -5.80
CA GLU A 135 -24.41 -17.34 -4.87
C GLU A 135 -25.83 -17.38 -5.43
N THR A 136 -25.98 -17.17 -6.74
CA THR A 136 -27.29 -17.16 -7.42
C THR A 136 -27.69 -18.55 -7.88
N LEU A 137 -26.75 -19.25 -8.52
CA LEU A 137 -26.96 -20.55 -9.13
C LEU A 137 -25.77 -21.47 -8.76
N PRO A 138 -25.88 -22.26 -7.67
CA PRO A 138 -24.77 -23.02 -7.12
C PRO A 138 -24.11 -23.95 -8.14
N LEU A 139 -22.79 -23.83 -8.25
CA LEU A 139 -21.93 -24.64 -9.10
C LEU A 139 -21.54 -25.95 -8.40
N LEU A 140 -21.47 -27.03 -9.19
CA LEU A 140 -20.93 -28.32 -8.75
C LEU A 140 -19.40 -28.32 -8.84
N GLU A 141 -18.75 -29.14 -8.01
CA GLU A 141 -17.28 -29.33 -8.06
C GLU A 141 -16.80 -29.79 -9.45
N GLN A 142 -17.63 -30.55 -10.18
CA GLN A 142 -17.38 -31.02 -11.55
C GLN A 142 -17.38 -29.87 -12.56
N GLU A 143 -18.26 -28.87 -12.38
CA GLU A 143 -18.33 -27.70 -13.25
C GLU A 143 -17.11 -26.79 -13.02
N LEU A 144 -16.73 -26.59 -11.76
CA LEU A 144 -15.52 -25.84 -11.40
C LEU A 144 -14.26 -26.52 -11.96
N GLY A 145 -14.21 -27.86 -11.94
CA GLY A 145 -13.08 -28.65 -12.43
C GLY A 145 -12.80 -28.55 -13.93
N VAL A 146 -13.74 -28.02 -14.72
CA VAL A 146 -13.56 -27.81 -16.18
C VAL A 146 -13.53 -26.34 -16.57
N THR A 147 -13.93 -25.43 -15.68
CA THR A 147 -14.16 -24.01 -16.02
C THR A 147 -12.89 -23.33 -16.57
N MET A 148 -11.71 -23.53 -15.97
CA MET A 148 -10.46 -22.92 -16.46
C MET A 148 -9.98 -23.48 -17.80
N ALA A 149 -10.13 -24.78 -18.02
CA ALA A 149 -9.87 -25.38 -19.32
C ALA A 149 -10.79 -24.79 -20.40
N LEU A 150 -12.07 -24.57 -20.08
CA LEU A 150 -13.04 -23.95 -20.98
C LEU A 150 -12.73 -22.47 -21.25
N VAL A 151 -12.28 -21.70 -20.26
CA VAL A 151 -11.84 -20.31 -20.45
C VAL A 151 -10.66 -20.24 -21.41
N ARG A 152 -9.63 -21.05 -21.18
CA ARG A 152 -8.47 -21.15 -22.09
C ARG A 152 -8.89 -21.56 -23.50
N ALA A 153 -9.82 -22.51 -23.62
CA ALA A 153 -10.35 -22.94 -24.91
C ALA A 153 -11.13 -21.84 -25.65
N ARG A 154 -11.93 -21.02 -24.94
CA ARG A 154 -12.62 -19.87 -25.56
C ARG A 154 -11.64 -18.82 -26.10
N LEU A 155 -10.59 -18.52 -25.34
CA LEU A 155 -9.53 -17.62 -25.79
C LEU A 155 -8.75 -18.21 -26.98
N GLY A 156 -8.42 -19.50 -26.91
CA GLY A 156 -7.74 -20.23 -27.97
C GLY A 156 -8.53 -20.27 -29.28
N GLN A 157 -9.84 -20.52 -29.17
CA GLN A 157 -10.81 -20.43 -30.25
C GLN A 157 -10.79 -19.02 -30.88
N SER A 158 -10.86 -17.97 -30.05
CA SER A 158 -10.86 -16.57 -30.52
C SER A 158 -9.61 -16.20 -31.33
N VAL A 159 -8.41 -16.48 -30.81
CA VAL A 159 -7.16 -16.15 -31.53
C VAL A 159 -6.95 -17.00 -32.78
N CYS A 160 -7.43 -18.25 -32.80
CA CYS A 160 -7.37 -19.09 -34.00
C CYS A 160 -8.33 -18.62 -35.10
N ILE A 161 -9.55 -18.17 -34.72
CA ILE A 161 -10.50 -17.56 -35.66
C ILE A 161 -9.91 -16.26 -36.23
N ALA A 162 -9.31 -15.41 -35.40
CA ALA A 162 -8.63 -14.19 -35.85
C ALA A 162 -7.50 -14.50 -36.85
N ALA A 163 -6.65 -15.49 -36.56
CA ALA A 163 -5.59 -15.93 -37.46
C ALA A 163 -6.15 -16.44 -38.81
N TRP A 164 -7.25 -17.18 -38.78
CA TRP A 164 -7.92 -17.68 -39.99
C TRP A 164 -8.54 -16.57 -40.85
N ARG A 165 -9.29 -15.65 -40.22
CA ARG A 165 -9.90 -14.50 -40.91
C ARG A 165 -8.83 -13.60 -41.52
N ARG A 166 -7.69 -13.41 -40.83
CA ARG A 166 -6.53 -12.71 -41.39
C ARG A 166 -5.97 -13.43 -42.62
N HIS A 167 -5.78 -14.75 -42.53
CA HIS A 167 -5.26 -15.54 -43.65
C HIS A 167 -6.17 -15.48 -44.90
N LYS A 168 -7.49 -15.38 -44.69
CA LYS A 168 -8.48 -15.26 -45.77
C LYS A 168 -8.69 -13.84 -46.31
N GLY A 169 -8.11 -12.82 -45.68
CA GLY A 169 -8.40 -11.41 -46.01
C GLY A 169 -9.79 -10.94 -45.59
N GLU A 170 -10.40 -11.61 -44.62
CA GLU A 170 -11.74 -11.33 -44.06
C GLU A 170 -11.66 -10.65 -42.67
N ALA A 171 -10.48 -10.18 -42.27
CA ALA A 171 -10.28 -9.48 -41.00
C ALA A 171 -10.79 -8.03 -41.08
N ASP A 172 -11.63 -7.66 -40.13
CA ASP A 172 -12.08 -6.27 -39.89
C ASP A 172 -11.58 -5.84 -38.50
N GLU A 173 -11.59 -4.54 -38.21
CA GLU A 173 -11.13 -3.96 -36.94
C GLU A 173 -11.82 -4.62 -35.74
N TYR A 174 -13.14 -4.83 -35.82
CA TYR A 174 -13.95 -5.56 -34.84
C TYR A 174 -13.43 -6.98 -34.52
N HIS A 175 -12.92 -7.70 -35.53
CA HIS A 175 -12.43 -9.08 -35.37
C HIS A 175 -11.02 -9.17 -34.76
N LEU A 176 -10.31 -8.04 -34.64
CA LEU A 176 -8.93 -7.98 -34.14
C LEU A 176 -8.85 -7.33 -32.75
N VAL A 177 -9.91 -6.65 -32.28
CA VAL A 177 -9.94 -5.94 -30.98
C VAL A 177 -9.52 -6.84 -29.82
N SER A 178 -10.02 -8.08 -29.78
CA SER A 178 -9.80 -8.99 -28.66
C SER A 178 -8.54 -9.86 -28.79
N GLU A 179 -7.83 -9.84 -29.93
CA GLU A 179 -6.74 -10.79 -30.20
C GLU A 179 -5.51 -10.56 -29.30
N GLN A 180 -5.04 -9.32 -29.19
CA GLN A 180 -3.89 -9.01 -28.32
C GLN A 180 -4.19 -9.22 -26.83
N PRO A 181 -5.34 -8.75 -26.29
CA PRO A 181 -5.76 -9.10 -24.93
C PRO A 181 -5.83 -10.62 -24.71
N ALA A 182 -6.38 -11.39 -25.65
CA ALA A 182 -6.50 -12.84 -25.52
C ALA A 182 -5.13 -13.55 -25.47
N TRP A 183 -4.16 -13.14 -26.29
CA TRP A 183 -2.79 -13.69 -26.21
C TRP A 183 -2.11 -13.39 -24.88
N ARG A 184 -2.26 -12.16 -24.36
CA ARG A 184 -1.73 -11.77 -23.04
C ARG A 184 -2.34 -12.64 -21.95
N LEU A 185 -3.66 -12.76 -21.93
CA LEU A 185 -4.39 -13.55 -20.94
C LEU A 185 -4.05 -15.03 -21.02
N LEU A 186 -3.98 -15.63 -22.21
CA LEU A 186 -3.56 -17.03 -22.37
C LEU A 186 -2.17 -17.29 -21.79
N THR A 187 -1.23 -16.37 -22.02
CA THR A 187 0.14 -16.47 -21.49
C THR A 187 0.14 -16.40 -19.96
N GLU A 188 -0.66 -15.50 -19.39
CA GLU A 188 -0.79 -15.36 -17.95
C GLU A 188 -1.46 -16.59 -17.31
N LEU A 189 -2.53 -17.10 -17.91
CA LEU A 189 -3.20 -18.32 -17.46
C LEU A 189 -2.27 -19.53 -17.51
N ASP A 190 -1.44 -19.68 -18.55
CA ASP A 190 -0.47 -20.77 -18.73
C ASP A 190 0.71 -20.69 -17.74
N SER A 191 0.99 -19.50 -17.18
CA SER A 191 2.04 -19.33 -16.17
C SER A 191 1.72 -19.96 -14.81
N VAL A 192 0.52 -20.52 -14.64
CA VAL A 192 -0.02 -21.04 -13.39
C VAL A 192 -0.45 -22.49 -13.56
N PRO A 193 -0.07 -23.41 -12.65
CA PRO A 193 -0.57 -24.77 -12.68
C PRO A 193 -2.10 -24.81 -12.71
N ASP A 194 -2.68 -25.65 -13.55
CA ASP A 194 -4.14 -25.73 -13.74
C ASP A 194 -4.88 -26.04 -12.43
N ALA A 195 -4.28 -26.88 -11.59
CA ALA A 195 -4.80 -27.20 -10.26
C ALA A 195 -4.85 -25.97 -9.32
N ILE A 196 -3.91 -25.02 -9.44
CA ILE A 196 -3.98 -23.75 -8.69
C ILE A 196 -5.10 -22.87 -9.26
N ALA A 197 -5.18 -22.71 -10.58
CA ALA A 197 -6.21 -21.88 -11.22
C ALA A 197 -7.63 -22.40 -10.89
N THR A 198 -7.83 -23.71 -11.00
CA THR A 198 -9.05 -24.40 -10.59
C THR A 198 -9.28 -24.28 -9.08
N GLY A 199 -8.22 -24.40 -8.29
CA GLY A 199 -8.27 -24.24 -6.84
C GLY A 199 -8.76 -22.86 -6.39
N ILE A 200 -8.35 -21.80 -7.08
CA ILE A 200 -8.84 -20.43 -6.85
C ILE A 200 -10.35 -20.33 -7.07
N LEU A 201 -10.87 -20.92 -8.15
CA LEU A 201 -12.33 -20.93 -8.39
C LEU A 201 -13.09 -21.76 -7.35
N ARG A 202 -12.51 -22.87 -6.91
CA ARG A 202 -13.09 -23.72 -5.85
C ARG A 202 -13.18 -22.99 -4.52
N ASP A 203 -12.09 -22.32 -4.14
CA ASP A 203 -12.03 -21.51 -2.91
C ASP A 203 -13.06 -20.37 -2.94
N ALA A 204 -13.22 -19.71 -4.08
CA ALA A 204 -14.24 -18.67 -4.29
C ALA A 204 -15.68 -19.17 -4.08
N CYS A 205 -15.94 -20.46 -4.27
CA CYS A 205 -17.23 -21.10 -3.99
C CYS A 205 -17.31 -21.75 -2.60
N GLY A 206 -16.30 -21.58 -1.74
CA GLY A 206 -16.26 -22.17 -0.40
C GLY A 206 -15.87 -23.65 -0.35
N PHE A 207 -15.37 -24.23 -1.45
CA PHE A 207 -14.77 -25.57 -1.46
C PHE A 207 -13.27 -25.51 -1.12
N ASP A 208 -12.71 -26.62 -0.62
CA ASP A 208 -11.25 -26.75 -0.53
C ASP A 208 -10.64 -26.64 -1.94
N ALA A 209 -9.66 -25.74 -2.11
CA ALA A 209 -8.93 -25.56 -3.37
C ALA A 209 -8.30 -26.88 -3.87
N CYS A 210 -7.67 -27.65 -2.98
CA CYS A 210 -7.26 -29.03 -3.26
C CYS A 210 -8.35 -30.02 -2.79
N PRO A 211 -9.02 -30.76 -3.69
CA PRO A 211 -10.11 -31.68 -3.31
C PRO A 211 -9.74 -32.76 -2.29
N ARG A 212 -8.44 -33.06 -2.16
CA ARG A 212 -7.90 -34.09 -1.25
C ARG A 212 -7.60 -33.57 0.15
N SER A 213 -7.56 -32.23 0.34
CA SER A 213 -6.99 -31.60 1.54
C SER A 213 -7.78 -31.87 2.81
N ALA A 214 -9.11 -31.67 2.83
CA ALA A 214 -9.93 -31.97 4.01
C ALA A 214 -9.69 -33.38 4.57
N ARG A 215 -9.68 -34.39 3.70
CA ARG A 215 -9.48 -35.78 4.10
C ARG A 215 -8.08 -36.03 4.65
N LEU A 216 -7.05 -35.41 4.07
CA LEU A 216 -5.69 -35.49 4.59
C LEU A 216 -5.59 -34.81 5.97
N ARG A 217 -6.11 -33.60 6.13
CA ARG A 217 -6.09 -32.86 7.40
C ARG A 217 -6.76 -33.65 8.54
N THR A 218 -7.94 -34.22 8.28
CA THR A 218 -8.64 -35.08 9.26
C THR A 218 -7.83 -36.32 9.61
N TRP A 219 -7.20 -36.96 8.62
CA TRP A 219 -6.37 -38.16 8.85
C TRP A 219 -5.10 -37.84 9.65
N LEU A 220 -4.45 -36.71 9.38
CA LEU A 220 -3.27 -36.27 10.13
C LEU A 220 -3.62 -35.95 11.59
N ALA A 221 -4.70 -35.19 11.83
CA ALA A 221 -5.13 -34.81 13.18
C ALA A 221 -5.45 -36.01 14.10
N GLY A 222 -5.84 -37.16 13.53
CA GLY A 222 -6.17 -38.38 14.27
C GLY A 222 -4.99 -39.30 14.59
N ARG A 223 -3.74 -38.88 14.34
CA ARG A 223 -2.55 -39.74 14.41
C ARG A 223 -1.48 -39.21 15.36
N GLN A 224 -0.59 -40.12 15.74
CA GLN A 224 0.66 -39.82 16.44
C GLN A 224 1.84 -39.99 15.49
N PHE A 225 2.83 -39.13 15.63
CA PHE A 225 3.99 -39.04 14.75
C PHE A 225 5.29 -39.13 15.55
N SER A 226 6.36 -39.61 14.91
CA SER A 226 7.70 -39.50 15.50
C SER A 226 8.13 -38.03 15.53
N PRO A 227 8.85 -37.56 16.56
CA PRO A 227 9.32 -36.19 16.60
C PRO A 227 10.24 -35.86 15.42
N VAL A 228 9.95 -34.79 14.69
CA VAL A 228 10.81 -34.29 13.59
C VAL A 228 12.13 -33.75 14.11
N MET A 229 12.09 -33.10 15.28
CA MET A 229 13.26 -32.61 16.02
C MET A 229 13.13 -33.01 17.50
N GLU A 230 14.26 -33.09 18.21
CA GLU A 230 14.26 -33.40 19.65
C GLU A 230 13.65 -32.25 20.46
N ARG A 231 12.88 -32.59 21.50
CA ARG A 231 12.31 -31.63 22.44
C ARG A 231 12.94 -31.82 23.80
N THR A 232 13.48 -30.77 24.39
CA THR A 232 13.89 -30.80 25.79
C THR A 232 12.65 -30.84 26.69
N GLU A 233 12.61 -31.75 27.67
CA GLU A 233 11.41 -32.08 28.48
C GLU A 233 10.87 -30.94 29.36
N SER A 234 11.55 -29.80 29.47
CA SER A 234 11.02 -28.65 30.20
C SER A 234 10.08 -27.82 29.31
N GLU A 235 8.83 -27.62 29.74
CA GLU A 235 7.81 -26.76 29.09
C GLU A 235 8.29 -25.32 28.79
N GLY A 236 9.43 -24.88 29.33
CA GLY A 236 10.08 -23.60 29.01
C GLY A 236 10.93 -23.58 27.74
N GLY A 237 11.02 -24.67 26.96
CA GLY A 237 11.96 -24.79 25.84
C GLY A 237 11.47 -24.36 24.45
N VAL A 238 10.16 -24.22 24.19
CA VAL A 238 9.63 -23.88 22.85
C VAL A 238 9.02 -22.49 22.87
N GLY A 239 9.40 -21.61 21.94
CA GLY A 239 8.91 -20.23 21.88
C GLY A 239 8.68 -19.75 20.46
N VAL A 240 7.60 -18.98 20.27
CA VAL A 240 7.29 -18.37 18.96
C VAL A 240 8.18 -17.16 18.76
N LEU A 241 8.83 -17.09 17.60
CA LEU A 241 9.55 -15.91 17.14
C LEU A 241 8.60 -15.11 16.24
N ASP A 242 8.33 -13.85 16.58
CA ASP A 242 7.53 -12.99 15.72
C ASP A 242 8.38 -12.55 14.51
N LEU A 243 8.13 -13.18 13.37
CA LEU A 243 8.79 -12.84 12.10
C LEU A 243 7.87 -12.02 11.19
N SER A 244 6.72 -11.60 11.71
CA SER A 244 5.71 -10.87 10.93
C SER A 244 6.24 -9.51 10.46
N VAL A 245 5.57 -8.92 9.46
CA VAL A 245 5.90 -7.58 8.94
C VAL A 245 5.99 -6.53 10.06
N GLY A 246 5.11 -6.63 11.07
CA GLY A 246 5.05 -5.70 12.19
C GLY A 246 6.06 -5.96 13.33
N SER A 247 6.88 -7.00 13.23
CA SER A 247 7.76 -7.42 14.33
C SER A 247 8.76 -6.32 14.73
N PRO A 248 8.78 -5.86 16.01
CA PRO A 248 9.74 -4.86 16.45
C PRO A 248 11.18 -5.39 16.49
N ASP A 249 11.34 -6.71 16.44
CA ASP A 249 12.64 -7.39 16.45
C ASP A 249 13.27 -7.46 15.05
N LEU A 250 12.51 -7.10 14.00
CA LEU A 250 12.94 -7.06 12.60
C LEU A 250 13.10 -5.63 12.06
N THR A 251 13.98 -5.47 11.07
CA THR A 251 14.29 -4.17 10.43
C THR A 251 13.81 -4.07 8.98
N GLY A 252 13.29 -5.18 8.41
CA GLY A 252 12.91 -5.28 7.00
C GLY A 252 14.11 -5.34 6.04
N ARG A 253 15.33 -5.23 6.56
CA ARG A 253 16.61 -5.38 5.84
C ARG A 253 17.48 -6.49 6.44
N ASP A 254 16.83 -7.41 7.13
CA ASP A 254 17.49 -8.42 7.95
C ASP A 254 18.32 -9.39 7.09
N THR A 255 17.91 -9.59 5.84
CA THR A 255 18.64 -10.41 4.87
C THR A 255 19.79 -9.67 4.19
N ASP A 256 20.10 -8.41 4.51
CA ASP A 256 21.31 -7.74 3.99
C ASP A 256 22.58 -8.24 4.69
N ASP A 257 22.46 -8.72 5.94
CA ASP A 257 23.54 -9.28 6.75
C ASP A 257 23.01 -10.47 7.57
N THR A 258 23.12 -11.68 7.01
CA THR A 258 22.64 -12.92 7.65
C THR A 258 23.35 -13.23 8.97
N ALA A 259 24.61 -12.79 9.16
CA ALA A 259 25.32 -13.00 10.41
C ALA A 259 24.70 -12.16 11.53
N HIS A 260 24.45 -10.88 11.26
CA HIS A 260 23.70 -10.02 12.19
C HIS A 260 22.26 -10.51 12.37
N PHE A 261 21.64 -10.95 11.26
CA PHE A 261 20.47 -11.83 11.17
C PHE A 261 20.36 -12.81 12.34
N THR A 262 21.26 -13.77 12.25
CA THR A 262 21.41 -14.91 13.13
C THR A 262 21.63 -14.47 14.57
N GLU A 263 22.54 -13.53 14.82
CA GLU A 263 22.82 -13.10 16.19
C GLU A 263 21.58 -12.54 16.89
N ARG A 264 20.74 -11.77 16.19
CA ARG A 264 19.51 -11.21 16.80
C ARG A 264 18.49 -12.30 17.12
N VAL A 265 18.29 -13.26 16.22
CA VAL A 265 17.39 -14.40 16.43
C VAL A 265 17.83 -15.21 17.64
N PHE A 266 19.10 -15.63 17.68
CA PHE A 266 19.59 -16.49 18.76
C PHE A 266 19.82 -15.72 20.07
N SER A 267 20.13 -14.42 20.04
CA SER A 267 20.12 -13.60 21.27
C SER A 267 18.72 -13.51 21.85
N ARG A 268 17.71 -13.28 21.00
CA ARG A 268 16.33 -13.25 21.43
C ARG A 268 15.90 -14.56 22.06
N MET A 269 16.25 -15.69 21.44
CA MET A 269 15.98 -17.01 22.00
C MET A 269 16.63 -17.19 23.38
N ARG A 270 17.91 -16.80 23.54
CA ARG A 270 18.60 -16.89 24.84
C ARG A 270 17.99 -15.98 25.91
N GLU A 271 17.62 -14.75 25.55
CA GLU A 271 17.00 -13.78 26.45
C GLU A 271 15.64 -14.26 26.98
N ASP A 272 14.84 -14.89 26.10
CA ASP A 272 13.52 -15.42 26.44
C ASP A 272 13.56 -16.87 26.96
N GLY A 273 14.74 -17.49 27.04
CA GLY A 273 14.91 -18.88 27.51
C GLY A 273 14.40 -19.95 26.54
N ILE A 274 14.29 -19.63 25.25
CA ILE A 274 13.81 -20.50 24.18
C ILE A 274 14.93 -21.44 23.71
N ALA A 275 14.69 -22.75 23.78
CA ALA A 275 15.58 -23.78 23.24
C ALA A 275 15.27 -24.13 21.78
N LEU A 276 13.99 -24.06 21.38
CA LEU A 276 13.51 -24.28 20.02
C LEU A 276 12.60 -23.11 19.62
N GLY A 277 13.09 -22.28 18.69
CA GLY A 277 12.33 -21.16 18.15
C GLY A 277 11.35 -21.62 17.08
N VAL A 278 10.14 -21.05 17.05
CA VAL A 278 9.10 -21.40 16.07
C VAL A 278 8.74 -20.16 15.25
N GLY A 279 9.03 -20.20 13.94
CA GLY A 279 8.45 -19.30 12.95
C GLY A 279 7.11 -19.86 12.47
N ARG A 280 6.09 -19.00 12.37
CA ARG A 280 4.70 -19.47 12.25
C ARG A 280 4.32 -19.85 10.82
N TYR A 281 3.39 -20.79 10.71
CA TYR A 281 2.65 -21.11 9.49
C TYR A 281 1.71 -19.96 9.11
N LEU A 282 1.59 -19.67 7.81
CA LEU A 282 0.84 -18.57 7.21
C LEU A 282 1.22 -17.17 7.72
N GLU A 283 2.42 -17.02 8.29
CA GLU A 283 2.93 -15.74 8.74
C GLU A 283 3.36 -14.86 7.57
N PRO A 284 2.85 -13.63 7.44
CA PRO A 284 3.35 -12.65 6.48
C PRO A 284 4.66 -12.04 7.00
N ARG A 285 5.80 -12.33 6.37
CA ARG A 285 7.12 -11.98 6.94
C ARG A 285 7.81 -10.77 6.31
N ALA A 286 8.52 -10.01 7.16
CA ALA A 286 9.15 -8.75 6.77
C ALA A 286 10.30 -8.90 5.75
N PHE A 287 11.04 -10.00 5.78
CA PHE A 287 12.17 -10.22 4.87
C PHE A 287 11.77 -10.78 3.50
N TYR A 288 10.47 -11.05 3.27
CA TYR A 288 9.92 -11.32 1.94
C TYR A 288 9.48 -10.03 1.21
N LEU A 289 9.87 -8.86 1.71
CA LEU A 289 9.60 -7.57 1.08
C LEU A 289 10.58 -7.20 -0.04
N THR A 290 11.47 -8.12 -0.44
CA THR A 290 12.49 -7.90 -1.48
C THR A 290 12.01 -8.35 -2.87
N GLU A 291 12.72 -7.94 -3.93
CA GLU A 291 12.39 -8.30 -5.33
C GLU A 291 12.41 -9.81 -5.60
N ALA A 292 13.17 -10.60 -4.82
CA ALA A 292 13.17 -12.06 -4.93
C ALA A 292 11.79 -12.67 -4.68
N PHE A 293 10.92 -11.95 -3.97
CA PHE A 293 9.57 -12.38 -3.59
C PHE A 293 8.48 -11.57 -4.30
N ALA A 294 8.80 -10.84 -5.37
CA ALA A 294 7.81 -10.11 -6.17
C ALA A 294 6.65 -11.03 -6.61
N GLY A 295 5.45 -10.47 -6.65
CA GLY A 295 4.26 -11.16 -7.13
C GLY A 295 4.23 -11.34 -8.65
N ARG A 296 3.15 -11.96 -9.13
CA ARG A 296 2.95 -12.18 -10.57
C ARG A 296 2.82 -10.85 -11.32
N GLY A 297 3.32 -10.80 -12.56
CA GLY A 297 3.20 -9.62 -13.43
C GLY A 297 4.03 -8.39 -13.03
N GLY A 298 4.87 -8.48 -11.99
CA GLY A 298 5.68 -7.36 -11.52
C GLY A 298 4.88 -6.24 -10.84
N ASP A 299 3.67 -6.56 -10.33
CA ASP A 299 2.89 -5.63 -9.53
C ASP A 299 3.65 -5.29 -8.23
N PRO A 300 4.12 -4.04 -8.03
CA PRO A 300 4.90 -3.68 -6.85
C PRO A 300 4.06 -3.67 -5.56
N ARG A 301 2.74 -3.83 -5.66
CA ARG A 301 1.81 -3.83 -4.51
C ARG A 301 1.80 -5.15 -3.78
N GLU A 302 2.18 -6.25 -4.41
CA GLU A 302 2.02 -7.57 -3.82
C GLU A 302 3.29 -8.41 -3.95
N ARG A 303 3.65 -9.04 -2.84
CA ARG A 303 4.80 -9.91 -2.71
C ARG A 303 4.36 -11.22 -2.08
N ARG A 304 5.11 -12.29 -2.33
CA ARG A 304 4.88 -13.62 -1.74
C ARG A 304 5.35 -13.63 -0.29
N THR A 305 4.53 -13.04 0.59
CA THR A 305 4.88 -12.85 2.00
C THR A 305 4.38 -13.97 2.91
N ILE A 306 3.39 -14.77 2.47
CA ILE A 306 2.76 -15.79 3.31
C ILE A 306 3.65 -17.02 3.36
N HIS A 307 4.17 -17.34 4.54
CA HIS A 307 4.98 -18.53 4.74
C HIS A 307 4.14 -19.82 4.77
N LEU A 308 4.51 -20.84 4.00
CA LEU A 308 3.72 -22.07 3.84
C LEU A 308 4.18 -23.26 4.69
N GLY A 309 5.27 -23.12 5.45
CA GLY A 309 5.77 -24.13 6.38
C GLY A 309 5.74 -23.66 7.83
N ILE A 310 6.36 -24.44 8.71
CA ILE A 310 6.79 -24.00 10.04
C ILE A 310 8.30 -24.06 10.08
N ASP A 311 8.91 -22.99 10.55
CA ASP A 311 10.36 -22.92 10.73
C ASP A 311 10.73 -23.21 12.18
N LEU A 312 11.70 -24.09 12.36
CA LEU A 312 12.20 -24.53 13.66
C LEU A 312 13.66 -24.10 13.83
N PHE A 313 13.89 -23.05 14.60
CA PHE A 313 15.20 -22.47 14.86
C PHE A 313 15.90 -23.22 15.99
N ASP A 314 17.09 -23.74 15.70
CA ASP A 314 17.96 -24.48 16.60
C ASP A 314 19.40 -24.38 16.08
N GLU A 315 20.37 -24.78 16.91
CA GLU A 315 21.79 -24.75 16.58
C GLU A 315 22.11 -25.58 15.33
N PRO A 316 23.06 -25.13 14.48
CA PRO A 316 23.55 -25.91 13.35
C PRO A 316 23.95 -27.33 13.76
N GLY A 317 23.54 -28.32 12.96
CA GLY A 317 23.81 -29.73 13.23
C GLY A 317 22.74 -30.46 14.03
N ALA A 318 21.71 -29.79 14.53
CA ALA A 318 20.55 -30.41 15.17
C ALA A 318 19.92 -31.49 14.26
N LEU A 319 19.48 -32.60 14.85
CA LEU A 319 18.99 -33.78 14.12
C LEU A 319 17.58 -33.55 13.55
N VAL A 320 17.40 -33.90 12.27
CA VAL A 320 16.11 -33.92 11.59
C VAL A 320 15.71 -35.36 11.31
N ARG A 321 14.50 -35.75 11.73
CA ARG A 321 13.97 -37.11 11.66
C ARG A 321 12.67 -37.17 10.86
N ALA A 322 12.42 -38.31 10.24
CA ALA A 322 11.16 -38.57 9.54
C ALA A 322 10.02 -38.85 10.56
N PRO A 323 8.87 -38.15 10.50
CA PRO A 323 7.75 -38.35 11.41
C PRO A 323 6.97 -39.64 11.08
N LEU A 324 7.09 -40.11 9.84
CA LEU A 324 6.40 -41.26 9.28
C LEU A 324 7.36 -42.08 8.42
N ALA A 325 7.05 -43.37 8.26
CA ALA A 325 7.68 -44.16 7.22
C ALA A 325 7.27 -43.64 5.84
N GLY A 326 8.16 -43.78 4.86
CA GLY A 326 7.94 -43.27 3.51
C GLY A 326 9.08 -43.62 2.57
N ARG A 327 9.16 -42.90 1.47
CA ARG A 327 10.26 -43.00 0.50
C ARG A 327 10.81 -41.62 0.20
N VAL A 328 12.11 -41.53 -0.05
CA VAL A 328 12.71 -40.29 -0.54
C VAL A 328 12.14 -39.98 -1.92
N LYS A 329 11.39 -38.88 -2.04
CA LYS A 329 10.89 -38.38 -3.33
C LYS A 329 11.98 -37.65 -4.09
N SER A 330 12.70 -36.77 -3.39
CA SER A 330 13.80 -36.00 -3.96
C SER A 330 14.79 -35.54 -2.89
N VAL A 331 16.03 -35.31 -3.32
CA VAL A 331 17.07 -34.60 -2.59
C VAL A 331 17.65 -33.58 -3.55
N ARG A 332 17.68 -32.31 -3.17
CA ARG A 332 18.11 -31.22 -4.06
C ARG A 332 18.93 -30.20 -3.27
N ASP A 333 19.86 -29.51 -3.93
CA ASP A 333 20.62 -28.40 -3.34
C ASP A 333 20.23 -27.10 -4.05
N ASN A 334 19.30 -26.36 -3.46
CA ASN A 334 18.78 -25.11 -4.00
C ASN A 334 19.72 -23.97 -3.58
N ALA A 335 20.92 -23.96 -4.15
CA ALA A 335 22.03 -23.10 -3.70
C ALA A 335 21.87 -21.61 -4.06
N VAL A 336 20.73 -21.21 -4.62
CA VAL A 336 20.42 -19.79 -4.85
C VAL A 336 20.27 -19.11 -3.49
N ARG A 337 20.82 -17.89 -3.37
CA ARG A 337 20.75 -17.12 -2.14
C ARG A 337 19.29 -16.79 -1.80
N LEU A 338 18.90 -16.96 -0.52
CA LEU A 338 17.53 -16.84 -0.02
C LEU A 338 16.55 -17.91 -0.54
N ASP A 339 17.08 -19.00 -1.09
CA ASP A 339 16.32 -20.23 -1.40
C ASP A 339 16.48 -21.23 -0.23
N TYR A 340 16.07 -22.49 -0.42
CA TYR A 340 16.09 -23.50 0.64
C TYR A 340 17.48 -24.04 1.00
N GLY A 341 18.50 -23.87 0.16
CA GLY A 341 19.71 -24.70 0.25
C GLY A 341 19.37 -26.19 0.07
N PRO A 342 20.10 -27.12 0.73
CA PRO A 342 19.80 -28.54 0.67
C PRO A 342 18.40 -28.89 1.22
N THR A 343 17.63 -29.63 0.43
CA THR A 343 16.30 -30.14 0.77
C THR A 343 16.21 -31.66 0.69
N VAL A 344 15.35 -32.23 1.52
CA VAL A 344 14.86 -33.61 1.38
C VAL A 344 13.34 -33.54 1.29
N MET A 345 12.76 -34.31 0.38
CA MET A 345 11.31 -34.50 0.30
C MET A 345 10.99 -35.97 0.47
N LEU A 346 10.06 -36.29 1.35
CA LEU A 346 9.57 -37.65 1.56
C LEU A 346 8.15 -37.80 1.03
N GLU A 347 7.87 -38.92 0.36
CA GLU A 347 6.54 -39.35 -0.06
C GLU A 347 5.98 -40.35 0.95
N HIS A 348 4.71 -40.16 1.33
CA HIS A 348 4.00 -40.98 2.28
C HIS A 348 2.67 -41.47 1.71
N ASP A 349 2.25 -42.67 2.12
CA ASP A 349 0.93 -43.18 1.81
C ASP A 349 -0.15 -42.44 2.62
N GLY A 350 -1.09 -41.80 1.93
CA GLY A 350 -2.20 -41.03 2.53
C GLY A 350 -3.59 -41.64 2.28
N PRO A 351 -4.64 -41.07 2.90
CA PRO A 351 -6.01 -41.59 2.81
C PRO A 351 -6.67 -41.43 1.43
N THR A 352 -6.11 -40.58 0.57
CA THR A 352 -6.65 -40.20 -0.74
C THR A 352 -5.56 -40.21 -1.82
N GLY A 353 -4.54 -41.05 -1.63
CA GLY A 353 -3.32 -41.07 -2.44
C GLY A 353 -2.11 -40.53 -1.67
N PRO A 354 -0.95 -40.40 -2.32
CA PRO A 354 0.26 -39.92 -1.68
C PRO A 354 0.14 -38.46 -1.24
N PHE A 355 0.88 -38.13 -0.20
CA PHE A 355 1.18 -36.77 0.25
C PHE A 355 2.68 -36.69 0.59
N TRP A 356 3.22 -35.48 0.74
CA TRP A 356 4.66 -35.28 0.92
C TRP A 356 4.98 -34.43 2.13
N THR A 357 6.18 -34.62 2.67
CA THR A 357 6.81 -33.71 3.64
C THR A 357 8.11 -33.16 3.05
N LEU A 358 8.33 -31.86 3.19
CA LEU A 358 9.52 -31.17 2.73
C LEU A 358 10.33 -30.67 3.93
N TYR A 359 11.64 -30.86 3.85
CA TYR A 359 12.63 -30.45 4.85
C TYR A 359 13.66 -29.57 4.14
N GLY A 360 13.73 -28.29 4.48
CA GLY A 360 14.67 -27.32 3.90
C GLY A 360 15.70 -26.80 4.88
N HIS A 361 16.66 -26.02 4.37
CA HIS A 361 17.75 -25.39 5.13
C HIS A 361 18.69 -26.41 5.80
N LEU A 362 18.93 -27.53 5.13
CA LEU A 362 19.69 -28.66 5.68
C LEU A 362 21.19 -28.55 5.44
N GLN A 363 21.97 -29.28 6.23
CA GLN A 363 23.41 -29.43 6.06
C GLN A 363 23.71 -30.30 4.85
N ARG A 364 24.48 -29.79 3.88
CA ARG A 364 24.74 -30.46 2.59
C ARG A 364 25.30 -31.88 2.74
N THR A 365 26.25 -32.07 3.65
CA THR A 365 26.87 -33.37 3.89
C THR A 365 25.94 -34.37 4.57
N SER A 366 24.88 -33.91 5.23
CA SER A 366 23.94 -34.80 5.95
C SER A 366 22.99 -35.54 5.02
N VAL A 367 22.67 -34.95 3.86
CA VAL A 367 21.72 -35.51 2.88
C VAL A 367 22.39 -36.37 1.80
N GLY A 368 23.72 -36.38 1.71
CA GLY A 368 24.46 -37.03 0.62
C GLY A 368 24.35 -38.56 0.54
N ASN A 369 23.78 -39.20 1.56
CA ASN A 369 23.54 -40.65 1.59
C ASN A 369 22.09 -41.04 1.24
N LEU A 370 21.25 -40.05 0.88
CA LEU A 370 19.86 -40.28 0.48
C LEU A 370 19.73 -40.14 -1.04
N GLY A 371 19.05 -41.08 -1.67
CA GLY A 371 18.69 -41.06 -3.09
C GLY A 371 17.18 -41.22 -3.30
N PRO A 372 16.62 -40.69 -4.41
CA PRO A 372 15.21 -40.91 -4.75
C PRO A 372 14.85 -42.41 -4.78
N GLY A 373 13.76 -42.77 -4.10
CA GLY A 373 13.26 -44.14 -3.95
C GLY A 373 13.72 -44.85 -2.67
N ASP A 374 14.72 -44.33 -1.96
CA ASP A 374 15.21 -44.95 -0.72
C ASP A 374 14.10 -45.03 0.35
N PRO A 375 13.93 -46.18 1.03
CA PRO A 375 12.97 -46.31 2.12
C PRO A 375 13.45 -45.56 3.36
N VAL A 376 12.51 -44.93 4.06
CA VAL A 376 12.75 -44.23 5.32
C VAL A 376 11.78 -44.75 6.38
N GLU A 377 12.29 -45.10 7.56
CA GLU A 377 11.48 -45.52 8.71
C GLU A 377 11.04 -44.32 9.55
N ALA A 378 9.90 -44.45 10.25
CA ALA A 378 9.48 -43.43 11.21
C ALA A 378 10.53 -43.31 12.35
N GLY A 379 10.95 -42.08 12.66
CA GLY A 379 11.97 -41.76 13.65
C GLY A 379 13.41 -41.85 13.13
N GLN A 380 13.62 -42.31 11.90
CA GLN A 380 14.94 -42.34 11.26
C GLN A 380 15.47 -40.92 11.06
N THR A 381 16.74 -40.69 11.42
CA THR A 381 17.45 -39.46 11.07
C THR A 381 17.67 -39.40 9.56
N ILE A 382 17.20 -38.31 8.95
CA ILE A 382 17.32 -38.07 7.51
C ILE A 382 18.29 -36.95 7.18
N ALA A 383 18.48 -35.99 8.10
CA ALA A 383 19.34 -34.83 7.86
C ALA A 383 19.74 -34.13 9.16
N ARG A 384 20.47 -33.02 9.02
CA ARG A 384 20.77 -32.05 10.08
C ARG A 384 20.50 -30.63 9.61
N ILE A 385 20.21 -29.70 10.53
CA ILE A 385 20.12 -28.26 10.21
C ILE A 385 21.47 -27.75 9.70
N GLY A 386 21.46 -27.01 8.59
CA GLY A 386 22.66 -26.45 7.97
C GLY A 386 23.03 -25.07 8.55
N PRO A 387 24.33 -24.75 8.69
CA PRO A 387 24.76 -23.38 8.94
C PRO A 387 24.58 -22.48 7.70
N TYR A 388 24.52 -21.17 7.90
CA TYR A 388 24.71 -20.22 6.80
C TYR A 388 26.18 -20.21 6.34
N PRO A 389 26.47 -19.96 5.05
CA PRO A 389 25.52 -19.68 3.98
C PRO A 389 24.96 -20.93 3.28
N GLU A 390 25.38 -22.15 3.66
CA GLU A 390 25.04 -23.33 2.87
C GLU A 390 23.56 -23.71 2.90
N ASN A 391 22.84 -23.32 3.94
CA ASN A 391 21.40 -23.54 4.10
C ASN A 391 20.53 -22.56 3.26
N GLY A 392 21.09 -21.91 2.23
CA GLY A 392 20.40 -20.87 1.47
C GLY A 392 20.61 -19.45 2.01
N ASP A 393 21.61 -19.25 2.89
CA ASP A 393 21.98 -17.97 3.50
C ASP A 393 20.93 -17.41 4.47
N TRP A 394 20.36 -18.29 5.32
CA TRP A 394 19.39 -17.94 6.36
C TRP A 394 19.95 -18.20 7.77
N PRO A 395 19.44 -17.54 8.84
CA PRO A 395 19.70 -17.99 10.19
C PRO A 395 19.43 -19.50 10.33
N PRO A 396 20.26 -20.29 11.03
CA PRO A 396 20.05 -21.73 11.12
C PRO A 396 18.66 -22.11 11.64
N HIS A 397 17.92 -22.85 10.83
CA HIS A 397 16.60 -23.40 11.15
C HIS A 397 16.26 -24.56 10.22
N LEU A 398 15.25 -25.36 10.57
CA LEU A 398 14.60 -26.30 9.66
C LEU A 398 13.33 -25.66 9.11
N HIS A 399 13.17 -25.64 7.79
CA HIS A 399 11.86 -25.44 7.18
C HIS A 399 11.13 -26.77 7.06
N PHE A 400 9.94 -26.89 7.66
CA PHE A 400 9.12 -28.10 7.58
C PHE A 400 7.74 -27.79 6.98
N GLN A 401 7.40 -28.49 5.90
CA GLN A 401 6.17 -28.27 5.15
C GLN A 401 5.48 -29.61 4.83
N VAL A 402 4.14 -29.61 4.83
CA VAL A 402 3.30 -30.73 4.42
C VAL A 402 2.63 -30.38 3.12
N ILE A 403 2.63 -31.29 2.14
CA ILE A 403 2.15 -31.02 0.79
C ILE A 403 1.12 -32.09 0.39
N THR A 404 -0.08 -31.65 0.04
CA THR A 404 -1.19 -32.52 -0.40
C THR A 404 -1.06 -32.93 -1.86
N ASP A 405 -0.60 -32.01 -2.71
CA ASP A 405 -0.44 -32.20 -4.16
C ASP A 405 0.82 -31.47 -4.63
N LEU A 406 1.64 -32.12 -5.47
CA LEU A 406 2.87 -31.53 -5.98
C LEU A 406 2.63 -30.54 -7.12
N LEU A 407 1.42 -30.42 -7.69
CA LEU A 407 1.11 -29.40 -8.71
C LEU A 407 2.12 -29.40 -9.88
N ASP A 408 2.57 -30.59 -10.28
CA ASP A 408 3.61 -30.85 -11.29
C ASP A 408 5.02 -30.31 -10.96
N PHE A 409 5.25 -29.81 -9.74
CA PHE A 409 6.59 -29.42 -9.30
C PHE A 409 7.51 -30.63 -9.09
N GLU A 410 8.73 -30.54 -9.62
CA GLU A 410 9.76 -31.58 -9.51
C GLU A 410 10.93 -31.13 -8.61
N GLY A 411 10.98 -31.65 -7.38
CA GLY A 411 12.12 -31.49 -6.47
C GLY A 411 12.25 -30.14 -5.75
N GLU A 412 11.42 -29.16 -6.07
CA GLU A 412 11.22 -27.90 -5.33
C GLU A 412 9.71 -27.71 -5.13
N PHE A 413 9.27 -27.14 -4.00
CA PHE A 413 7.87 -26.77 -3.79
C PHE A 413 7.80 -25.38 -3.17
N PRO A 414 6.85 -24.51 -3.54
CA PRO A 414 6.79 -23.15 -2.99
C PRO A 414 6.68 -23.14 -1.46
N GLY A 415 7.61 -22.43 -0.81
CA GLY A 415 7.59 -22.20 0.65
C GLY A 415 6.91 -20.90 1.06
N VAL A 416 6.53 -20.10 0.05
CA VAL A 416 5.89 -18.80 0.22
C VAL A 416 4.83 -18.56 -0.84
N ALA A 417 3.76 -17.87 -0.48
CA ALA A 417 2.61 -17.56 -1.31
C ALA A 417 2.21 -16.08 -1.26
N LEU A 418 1.40 -15.67 -2.24
CA LEU A 418 0.74 -14.38 -2.23
C LEU A 418 -0.35 -14.32 -1.16
N PRO A 419 -0.54 -13.18 -0.45
CA PRO A 419 -1.60 -13.02 0.54
C PRO A 419 -2.99 -13.38 0.04
N ARG A 420 -3.35 -12.97 -1.18
CA ARG A 420 -4.66 -13.28 -1.77
C ARG A 420 -4.90 -14.77 -2.04
N GLU A 421 -3.82 -15.57 -2.11
CA GLU A 421 -3.88 -17.01 -2.35
C GLU A 421 -3.62 -17.83 -1.09
N GLN A 422 -3.61 -17.18 0.09
CA GLN A 422 -3.31 -17.84 1.36
C GLN A 422 -4.21 -19.07 1.60
N SER A 423 -5.51 -18.96 1.37
CA SER A 423 -6.48 -20.07 1.52
C SER A 423 -6.22 -21.21 0.53
N VAL A 424 -5.97 -20.85 -0.73
CA VAL A 424 -5.66 -21.80 -1.81
C VAL A 424 -4.41 -22.60 -1.47
N TRP A 425 -3.30 -21.92 -1.16
CA TRP A 425 -2.05 -22.58 -0.80
C TRP A 425 -2.15 -23.33 0.53
N ALA A 426 -2.94 -22.86 1.50
CA ALA A 426 -3.20 -23.62 2.73
C ALA A 426 -3.96 -24.94 2.48
N SER A 427 -4.67 -25.05 1.35
CA SER A 427 -5.28 -26.30 0.92
C SER A 427 -4.24 -27.26 0.31
N PHE A 428 -3.33 -26.75 -0.51
CA PHE A 428 -2.26 -27.55 -1.13
C PHE A 428 -1.11 -27.88 -0.17
N SER A 429 -0.89 -27.03 0.83
CA SER A 429 0.16 -27.14 1.84
C SER A 429 -0.41 -26.91 3.24
N PRO A 430 -1.10 -27.91 3.83
CA PRO A 430 -1.80 -27.74 5.10
C PRO A 430 -0.86 -27.54 6.28
N ASP A 431 -1.43 -27.09 7.41
CA ASP A 431 -0.72 -26.76 8.65
C ASP A 431 0.24 -27.90 9.10
N PRO A 432 1.57 -27.67 9.06
CA PRO A 432 2.56 -28.67 9.45
C PRO A 432 2.46 -29.05 10.94
N ASN A 433 1.80 -28.24 11.77
CA ASN A 433 1.59 -28.55 13.18
C ASN A 433 0.66 -29.74 13.40
N LEU A 434 -0.11 -30.15 12.38
CA LEU A 434 -0.84 -31.42 12.39
C LEU A 434 0.09 -32.63 12.55
N ILE A 435 1.35 -32.52 12.13
CA ILE A 435 2.40 -33.53 12.34
C ILE A 435 3.30 -33.15 13.51
N LEU A 436 3.73 -31.89 13.59
CA LEU A 436 4.69 -31.48 14.60
C LEU A 436 4.10 -31.58 16.02
N GLY A 437 2.86 -31.15 16.26
CA GLY A 437 2.25 -31.16 17.59
C GLY A 437 2.99 -30.26 18.59
N LEU A 438 3.42 -29.08 18.15
CA LEU A 438 4.07 -28.05 18.96
C LEU A 438 3.04 -27.26 19.78
N PRO A 439 3.39 -26.82 21.00
CA PRO A 439 2.54 -25.96 21.81
C PRO A 439 2.54 -24.51 21.29
N GLY A 440 1.56 -23.72 21.73
CA GLY A 440 1.47 -22.29 21.42
C GLY A 440 0.79 -21.98 20.08
N GLN A 441 0.86 -20.71 19.67
CA GLN A 441 0.26 -20.22 18.44
C GLN A 441 1.24 -20.36 17.27
N THR A 442 1.30 -21.58 16.71
CA THR A 442 2.21 -21.95 15.61
C THR A 442 1.71 -21.51 14.23
N THR A 443 0.45 -21.08 14.15
CA THR A 443 -0.17 -20.54 12.93
C THR A 443 -0.51 -19.08 13.17
N TYR A 444 -0.08 -18.21 12.25
CA TYR A 444 -0.36 -16.79 12.31
C TYR A 444 -1.86 -16.54 12.16
N VAL A 445 -2.39 -15.68 13.02
CA VAL A 445 -3.77 -15.20 12.94
C VAL A 445 -3.71 -13.70 12.78
N GLU A 446 -4.22 -13.23 11.65
CA GLU A 446 -4.29 -11.80 11.37
C GLU A 446 -5.15 -11.10 12.44
N PRO A 447 -4.68 -9.98 13.02
CA PRO A 447 -5.49 -9.19 13.95
C PRO A 447 -6.76 -8.66 13.28
N ARG A 448 -7.93 -9.10 13.77
CA ARG A 448 -9.25 -8.61 13.33
C ARG A 448 -9.82 -7.60 14.34
N GLU A 449 -10.88 -6.90 13.94
CA GLU A 449 -11.68 -6.01 14.81
C GLU A 449 -10.94 -4.76 15.35
N LEU A 450 -9.74 -4.44 14.84
CA LEU A 450 -8.96 -3.29 15.32
C LEU A 450 -9.74 -1.98 15.26
N GLU A 451 -10.55 -1.78 14.21
CA GLU A 451 -11.40 -0.60 14.09
C GLU A 451 -12.48 -0.55 15.19
N GLN A 452 -13.12 -1.68 15.49
CA GLN A 452 -14.12 -1.76 16.56
C GLN A 452 -13.48 -1.49 17.93
N GLN A 453 -12.32 -2.10 18.20
CA GLN A 453 -11.54 -1.86 19.41
C GLN A 453 -11.17 -0.37 19.54
N ARG A 454 -10.73 0.25 18.44
CA ARG A 454 -10.43 1.68 18.38
C ARG A 454 -11.65 2.54 18.71
N ARG A 455 -12.82 2.23 18.13
CA ARG A 455 -14.09 2.94 18.40
C ARG A 455 -14.52 2.82 19.87
N GLY A 456 -14.21 1.70 20.53
CA GLY A 456 -14.47 1.50 21.96
C GLY A 456 -13.47 2.19 22.89
N ALA A 457 -12.23 2.40 22.44
CA ALA A 457 -11.14 2.91 23.27
C ALA A 457 -10.80 4.40 23.06
N LEU A 458 -11.08 4.98 21.89
CA LEU A 458 -10.67 6.34 21.52
C LEU A 458 -11.86 7.27 21.26
N ALA A 459 -11.61 8.58 21.36
CA ALA A 459 -12.62 9.60 21.13
C ALA A 459 -13.12 9.58 19.65
N PRO A 460 -14.44 9.70 19.41
CA PRO A 460 -15.04 9.53 18.08
C PRO A 460 -14.68 10.66 17.10
N ASN A 461 -14.13 11.78 17.57
CA ASN A 461 -13.66 12.88 16.74
C ASN A 461 -12.23 12.68 16.19
N LEU A 462 -11.58 11.55 16.48
CA LEU A 462 -10.30 11.15 15.89
C LEU A 462 -10.53 10.32 14.62
N SER A 463 -10.71 11.01 13.49
CA SER A 463 -11.01 10.42 12.18
C SER A 463 -9.94 9.44 11.69
N LEU A 464 -10.38 8.40 10.99
CA LEU A 464 -9.52 7.56 10.17
C LEU A 464 -9.49 8.10 8.73
N SER A 465 -8.40 7.81 8.02
CA SER A 465 -8.31 8.08 6.58
C SER A 465 -8.91 6.91 5.81
N TYR A 466 -9.55 7.21 4.67
CA TYR A 466 -10.24 6.26 3.79
C TYR A 466 -11.48 5.59 4.41
N ASP A 467 -12.38 5.11 3.56
CA ASP A 467 -13.59 4.40 4.00
C ASP A 467 -13.27 3.01 4.57
N GLU A 468 -12.30 2.33 3.94
CA GLU A 468 -11.65 1.14 4.50
C GLU A 468 -10.31 1.55 5.11
N PRO A 469 -10.17 1.60 6.45
CA PRO A 469 -8.92 1.97 7.10
C PRO A 469 -7.82 0.95 6.83
N ILE A 470 -6.57 1.42 6.78
CA ILE A 470 -5.39 0.57 6.58
C ILE A 470 -4.76 0.25 7.94
N HIS A 471 -4.53 -1.03 8.21
CA HIS A 471 -3.75 -1.47 9.37
C HIS A 471 -2.26 -1.44 9.03
N VAL A 472 -1.65 -0.27 9.21
CA VAL A 472 -0.21 -0.05 8.97
C VAL A 472 0.60 -0.58 10.16
N VAL A 473 1.60 -1.44 9.89
CA VAL A 473 2.47 -2.02 10.93
C VAL A 473 3.95 -1.71 10.76
N ARG A 474 4.37 -1.24 9.59
CA ARG A 474 5.75 -0.82 9.33
C ARG A 474 5.81 0.35 8.36
N GLY A 475 6.88 1.14 8.45
CA GLY A 475 7.26 2.09 7.41
C GLY A 475 8.76 2.04 7.16
N LEU A 476 9.18 2.21 5.91
CA LEU A 476 10.59 2.25 5.50
C LEU A 476 10.78 3.32 4.43
N GLY A 477 11.61 4.33 4.69
CA GLY A 477 11.84 5.43 3.74
C GLY A 477 10.54 6.15 3.38
N ALA A 478 10.14 6.12 2.11
CA ALA A 478 8.88 6.69 1.61
C ALA A 478 7.74 5.66 1.47
N ARG A 479 7.82 4.52 2.17
CA ARG A 479 6.83 3.42 2.12
C ARG A 479 6.21 3.13 3.47
N LEU A 480 4.96 2.68 3.44
CA LEU A 480 4.23 2.06 4.54
C LEU A 480 3.84 0.63 4.14
N TYR A 481 3.77 -0.27 5.11
CA TYR A 481 3.40 -1.67 4.92
C TYR A 481 2.26 -2.05 5.86
N ASP A 482 1.29 -2.78 5.32
CA ASP A 482 0.23 -3.38 6.14
C ASP A 482 0.65 -4.74 6.74
N VAL A 483 -0.26 -5.36 7.47
CA VAL A 483 -0.06 -6.66 8.13
C VAL A 483 0.29 -7.80 7.19
N LEU A 484 -0.08 -7.72 5.91
CA LEU A 484 0.21 -8.74 4.90
C LEU A 484 1.49 -8.40 4.10
N GLY A 485 2.12 -7.25 4.38
CA GLY A 485 3.29 -6.77 3.69
C GLY A 485 3.00 -6.05 2.37
N ARG A 486 1.74 -5.65 2.12
CA ARG A 486 1.41 -4.80 0.97
C ARG A 486 2.08 -3.45 1.11
N GLU A 487 2.78 -3.05 0.07
CA GLU A 487 3.46 -1.76 0.03
C GLU A 487 2.50 -0.63 -0.36
N TYR A 488 2.59 0.48 0.37
CA TYR A 488 1.97 1.75 0.06
C TYR A 488 3.02 2.84 -0.07
N LEU A 489 3.10 3.47 -1.26
CA LEU A 489 3.88 4.68 -1.49
C LEU A 489 3.25 5.84 -0.72
N ASP A 490 4.01 6.46 0.16
CA ASP A 490 3.55 7.53 1.03
C ASP A 490 3.64 8.90 0.34
N GLY A 491 2.53 9.36 -0.25
CA GLY A 491 2.42 10.68 -0.88
C GLY A 491 2.07 11.83 0.08
N VAL A 492 1.86 11.58 1.38
CA VAL A 492 1.16 12.52 2.26
C VAL A 492 1.84 12.83 3.59
N ASN A 493 2.76 12.00 4.09
CA ASN A 493 3.35 12.25 5.42
C ASN A 493 4.63 13.10 5.35
N ASN A 494 4.50 14.38 5.69
CA ASN A 494 5.64 15.28 5.92
C ASN A 494 6.21 15.20 7.34
N VAL A 495 5.61 14.38 8.21
CA VAL A 495 6.07 14.15 9.59
C VAL A 495 7.30 13.25 9.62
N ALA A 496 7.27 12.13 8.91
CA ALA A 496 8.42 11.26 8.66
C ALA A 496 9.33 11.90 7.59
N HIS A 497 9.78 13.13 7.86
CA HIS A 497 10.47 14.01 6.94
C HIS A 497 11.68 13.39 6.27
N VAL A 498 12.58 12.76 7.03
CA VAL A 498 13.79 12.08 6.51
C VAL A 498 13.54 10.60 6.20
N GLY A 499 12.27 10.19 6.11
CA GLY A 499 11.85 8.81 5.87
C GLY A 499 11.49 8.05 7.14
N HIS A 500 10.59 7.09 6.98
CA HIS A 500 10.23 6.12 8.02
C HIS A 500 11.42 5.23 8.39
N GLU A 501 11.54 4.89 9.67
CA GLU A 501 12.61 4.02 10.20
C GLU A 501 14.04 4.48 9.86
N HIS A 502 14.27 5.80 9.71
CA HIS A 502 15.60 6.29 9.33
C HIS A 502 16.67 5.89 10.37
N PRO A 503 17.70 5.11 10.01
CA PRO A 503 18.55 4.42 10.97
C PRO A 503 19.39 5.37 11.84
N ALA A 504 19.78 6.54 11.32
CA ALA A 504 20.50 7.53 12.10
C ALA A 504 19.62 8.15 13.21
N VAL A 505 18.34 8.38 12.92
CA VAL A 505 17.38 8.97 13.86
C VAL A 505 17.03 7.98 14.97
N VAL A 506 16.73 6.72 14.58
CA VAL A 506 16.46 5.64 15.54
C VAL A 506 17.63 5.44 16.51
N ARG A 507 18.86 5.37 15.99
CA ARG A 507 20.07 5.22 16.83
C ARG A 507 20.25 6.40 17.78
N ALA A 508 20.06 7.63 17.31
CA ALA A 508 20.21 8.82 18.15
C ALA A 508 19.24 8.82 19.34
N GLY A 509 17.95 8.54 19.07
CA GLY A 509 16.92 8.44 20.11
C GLY A 509 17.22 7.34 21.12
N ARG A 510 17.50 6.11 20.65
CA ARG A 510 17.81 4.96 21.51
C ARG A 510 19.03 5.23 22.40
N ARG A 511 20.12 5.73 21.82
CA ARG A 511 21.36 6.01 22.55
C ARG A 511 21.14 7.05 23.64
N GLN A 512 20.46 8.16 23.33
CA GLN A 512 20.25 9.22 24.31
C GLN A 512 19.29 8.80 25.42
N MET A 513 18.25 8.02 25.09
CA MET A 513 17.30 7.49 26.06
C MET A 513 17.94 6.56 27.08
N GLY A 514 18.94 5.76 26.67
CA GLY A 514 19.72 4.91 27.57
C GLY A 514 20.68 5.67 28.50
N VAL A 515 20.86 6.99 28.32
CA VAL A 515 21.79 7.82 29.10
C VAL A 515 21.05 8.81 30.00
N LEU A 516 20.24 9.71 29.42
CA LEU A 516 19.55 10.78 30.16
C LEU A 516 18.33 11.26 29.39
N ASN A 517 17.18 11.33 30.06
CA ASN A 517 15.95 11.92 29.57
C ASN A 517 15.22 12.65 30.71
N THR A 518 15.42 13.96 30.80
CA THR A 518 14.87 14.81 31.88
C THR A 518 14.48 16.19 31.34
N ASN A 519 13.89 17.02 32.18
CA ASN A 519 13.51 18.40 31.84
C ASN A 519 14.72 19.35 31.77
N THR A 520 14.49 20.56 31.28
CA THR A 520 15.52 21.58 30.98
C THR A 520 15.98 22.42 32.19
N ARG A 521 15.51 22.15 33.42
CA ARG A 521 15.99 22.84 34.63
C ARG A 521 17.37 22.36 35.08
N TYR A 522 17.81 21.21 34.58
CA TYR A 522 19.17 20.71 34.76
C TYR A 522 19.99 21.01 33.51
N LEU A 523 21.25 21.39 33.69
CA LEU A 523 22.13 21.69 32.57
C LEU A 523 22.44 20.43 31.76
N HIS A 524 22.30 20.51 30.44
CA HIS A 524 22.81 19.53 29.50
C HIS A 524 23.19 20.20 28.18
N GLU A 525 24.27 19.74 27.55
CA GLU A 525 24.81 20.35 26.33
C GLU A 525 23.94 20.13 25.09
N THR A 526 23.15 19.04 25.06
CA THR A 526 22.44 18.60 23.86
C THR A 526 21.43 19.65 23.36
N ILE A 527 20.69 20.30 24.27
CA ILE A 527 19.74 21.35 23.91
C ILE A 527 20.46 22.60 23.39
N LEU A 528 21.61 22.96 23.97
CA LEU A 528 22.41 24.10 23.52
C LEU A 528 22.95 23.88 22.11
N ARG A 529 23.53 22.70 21.86
CA ARG A 529 24.01 22.29 20.53
C ARG A 529 22.88 22.27 19.50
N TYR A 530 21.70 21.79 19.90
CA TYR A 530 20.54 21.78 19.01
C TYR A 530 20.04 23.20 18.70
N ALA A 531 19.91 24.05 19.72
CA ALA A 531 19.51 25.45 19.56
C ALA A 531 20.49 26.22 18.67
N GLU A 532 21.80 26.06 18.88
CA GLU A 532 22.85 26.70 18.07
C GLU A 532 22.74 26.27 16.60
N ARG A 533 22.65 24.97 16.33
CA ARG A 533 22.52 24.46 14.96
C ARG A 533 21.21 24.83 14.29
N LEU A 534 20.12 24.88 15.04
CA LEU A 534 18.83 25.29 14.53
C LEU A 534 18.83 26.79 14.20
N ALA A 535 19.30 27.64 15.12
CA ALA A 535 19.43 29.08 14.91
C ALA A 535 20.33 29.44 13.73
N ALA A 536 21.41 28.67 13.50
CA ALA A 536 22.30 28.86 12.36
C ALA A 536 21.63 28.64 10.97
N LEU A 537 20.42 28.07 10.93
CA LEU A 537 19.63 27.93 9.72
C LEU A 537 18.74 29.14 9.43
N PHE A 538 18.72 30.15 10.30
CA PHE A 538 17.88 31.34 10.15
C PHE A 538 18.72 32.59 9.87
N PRO A 539 18.12 33.64 9.26
CA PRO A 539 18.75 34.95 9.15
C PRO A 539 19.09 35.57 10.52
N ASP A 540 20.16 36.38 10.56
CA ASP A 540 20.80 36.97 11.76
C ASP A 540 19.89 37.48 12.91
N PRO A 541 18.72 38.13 12.71
CA PRO A 541 17.90 38.55 13.85
C PRO A 541 17.27 37.38 14.63
N LEU A 542 17.05 36.22 14.01
CA LEU A 542 16.34 35.07 14.58
C LEU A 542 17.32 34.10 15.24
N SER A 543 17.61 34.29 16.53
CA SER A 543 18.69 33.59 17.24
C SER A 543 18.29 32.96 18.58
N VAL A 544 17.06 33.16 19.05
CA VAL A 544 16.57 32.59 20.31
C VAL A 544 15.56 31.48 20.05
N CYS A 545 15.81 30.29 20.57
CA CYS A 545 14.90 29.14 20.47
C CYS A 545 14.18 28.86 21.80
N LEU A 546 12.85 28.72 21.76
CA LEU A 546 12.04 28.17 22.84
C LEU A 546 11.44 26.83 22.39
N PHE A 547 11.63 25.77 23.16
CA PHE A 547 11.19 24.43 22.78
C PHE A 547 9.88 24.00 23.45
N VAL A 548 9.05 23.32 22.67
CA VAL A 548 7.73 22.78 23.03
C VAL A 548 7.56 21.41 22.38
N ASN A 549 6.37 20.81 22.42
CA ASN A 549 6.14 19.42 22.03
C ASN A 549 5.33 19.26 20.73
N SER A 550 4.79 20.36 20.20
CA SER A 550 4.00 20.34 18.96
C SER A 550 3.96 21.70 18.27
N GLY A 551 3.55 21.72 17.00
CA GLY A 551 3.28 22.97 16.28
C GLY A 551 2.15 23.80 16.92
N SER A 552 1.13 23.16 17.51
CA SER A 552 0.06 23.85 18.25
C SER A 552 0.63 24.61 19.46
N GLU A 553 1.50 23.98 20.25
CA GLU A 553 2.16 24.65 21.38
C GLU A 553 3.09 25.77 20.90
N ALA A 554 3.74 25.61 19.73
CA ALA A 554 4.61 26.63 19.17
C ALA A 554 3.82 27.87 18.73
N ASN A 555 2.71 27.69 18.01
CA ASN A 555 1.83 28.79 17.61
C ASN A 555 1.15 29.46 18.82
N GLU A 556 0.71 28.69 19.81
CA GLU A 556 0.17 29.23 21.07
C GLU A 556 1.22 30.11 21.78
N LEU A 557 2.45 29.62 21.89
CA LEU A 557 3.55 30.36 22.50
C LEU A 557 3.91 31.61 21.68
N ALA A 558 4.00 31.52 20.36
CA ALA A 558 4.28 32.66 19.48
C ALA A 558 3.25 33.78 19.62
N LEU A 559 1.96 33.45 19.68
CA LEU A 559 0.89 34.42 19.96
C LEU A 559 1.05 35.06 21.34
N ARG A 560 1.52 34.31 22.33
CA ARG A 560 1.79 34.82 23.67
C ARG A 560 3.01 35.75 23.72
N LEU A 561 4.08 35.44 22.98
CA LEU A 561 5.24 36.34 22.83
C LEU A 561 4.82 37.65 22.14
N ALA A 562 4.04 37.56 21.06
CA ALA A 562 3.55 38.74 20.35
C ALA A 562 2.70 39.66 21.25
N ARG A 563 1.76 39.10 22.01
CA ARG A 563 0.97 39.87 22.99
C ARG A 563 1.83 40.51 24.08
N ALA A 564 2.84 39.80 24.59
CA ALA A 564 3.74 40.35 25.61
C ALA A 564 4.58 41.51 25.09
N HIS A 565 5.05 41.42 23.84
CA HIS A 565 5.87 42.44 23.21
C HIS A 565 5.06 43.67 22.76
N THR A 566 3.96 43.47 22.01
CA THR A 566 3.18 44.60 21.47
C THR A 566 2.17 45.17 22.46
N ARG A 567 1.80 44.42 23.51
CA ARG A 567 0.69 44.71 24.43
C ARG A 567 -0.69 44.77 23.76
N GLY A 568 -0.80 44.30 22.52
CA GLY A 568 -2.05 44.17 21.79
C GLY A 568 -2.62 42.76 21.84
N ASP A 569 -3.82 42.59 21.29
CA ASP A 569 -4.55 41.33 21.21
C ASP A 569 -5.06 41.00 19.79
N ALA A 570 -5.09 41.98 18.88
CA ALA A 570 -5.59 41.82 17.52
C ALA A 570 -4.67 40.91 16.69
N VAL A 571 -5.25 39.88 16.08
CA VAL A 571 -4.54 38.95 15.20
C VAL A 571 -5.20 38.93 13.83
N VAL A 572 -4.39 39.11 12.78
CA VAL A 572 -4.80 38.83 11.40
C VAL A 572 -4.16 37.51 10.96
N SER A 573 -4.96 36.60 10.43
CA SER A 573 -4.50 35.38 9.76
C SER A 573 -5.06 35.30 8.35
N LEU A 574 -4.81 34.22 7.61
CA LEU A 574 -5.32 34.04 6.25
C LEU A 574 -6.51 33.09 6.22
N GLU A 575 -7.47 33.38 5.34
CA GLU A 575 -8.50 32.41 4.97
C GLU A 575 -7.86 31.08 4.50
N GLY A 576 -8.42 29.97 4.95
CA GLY A 576 -7.90 28.62 4.70
C GLY A 576 -6.73 28.19 5.62
N GLY A 577 -6.14 29.10 6.40
CA GLY A 577 -5.05 28.79 7.33
C GLY A 577 -5.44 27.87 8.49
N TYR A 578 -4.50 27.01 8.90
CA TYR A 578 -4.63 26.10 10.05
C TYR A 578 -3.36 26.10 10.93
N HIS A 579 -3.51 26.55 12.17
CA HIS A 579 -2.37 26.84 13.06
C HIS A 579 -2.37 26.00 14.35
N GLY A 580 -3.24 25.00 14.48
CA GLY A 580 -3.16 24.03 15.58
C GLY A 580 -4.50 23.75 16.28
N SER A 581 -4.41 23.11 17.43
CA SER A 581 -5.56 22.52 18.15
C SER A 581 -5.78 23.04 19.56
N THR A 582 -4.93 23.93 20.07
CA THR A 582 -5.17 24.67 21.32
C THR A 582 -6.19 25.79 21.09
N GLN A 583 -6.76 26.35 22.15
CA GLN A 583 -7.85 27.32 22.01
C GLN A 583 -7.45 28.55 21.18
N ALA A 584 -6.31 29.21 21.49
CA ALA A 584 -5.92 30.40 20.74
C ALA A 584 -5.55 30.04 19.28
N CYS A 585 -4.99 28.86 19.04
CA CYS A 585 -4.72 28.37 17.68
C CYS A 585 -6.02 28.11 16.89
N ILE A 586 -7.05 27.53 17.52
CA ILE A 586 -8.37 27.33 16.91
C ILE A 586 -9.00 28.67 16.56
N ASP A 587 -8.93 29.63 17.49
CA ASP A 587 -9.50 30.97 17.35
C ASP A 587 -8.92 31.72 16.14
N VAL A 588 -7.63 31.54 15.82
CA VAL A 588 -6.97 32.18 14.68
C VAL A 588 -6.95 31.33 13.40
N SER A 589 -7.48 30.09 13.44
CA SER A 589 -7.50 29.18 12.29
C SER A 589 -8.82 29.26 11.53
N HIS A 590 -8.85 29.97 10.40
CA HIS A 590 -10.03 30.02 9.53
C HIS A 590 -10.54 28.63 9.15
N TYR A 591 -9.62 27.71 8.87
CA TYR A 591 -9.94 26.31 8.57
C TYR A 591 -10.81 25.63 9.64
N LYS A 592 -10.70 26.06 10.91
CA LYS A 592 -11.49 25.51 12.02
C LYS A 592 -12.75 26.31 12.29
N PHE A 593 -12.65 27.62 12.50
CA PHE A 593 -13.82 28.39 12.94
C PHE A 593 -14.86 28.62 11.84
N ALA A 594 -14.48 28.50 10.55
CA ALA A 594 -15.38 28.68 9.41
C ALA A 594 -15.97 27.36 8.85
N ARG A 595 -15.55 26.21 9.39
CA ARG A 595 -16.06 24.88 9.00
C ARG A 595 -17.07 24.34 10.01
N ARG A 596 -17.67 23.18 9.69
CA ARG A 596 -18.64 22.47 10.54
C ARG A 596 -18.12 22.33 11.97
N GLY A 597 -18.89 22.84 12.94
CA GLY A 597 -18.57 22.84 14.37
C GLY A 597 -17.85 24.09 14.88
N GLY A 598 -17.38 24.97 13.99
CA GLY A 598 -16.84 26.28 14.32
C GLY A 598 -17.92 27.29 14.74
N ARG A 599 -17.51 28.38 15.40
CA ARG A 599 -18.40 29.45 15.89
C ARG A 599 -18.10 30.82 15.27
N GLY A 600 -17.32 30.86 14.18
CA GLY A 600 -16.78 32.10 13.63
C GLY A 600 -15.57 32.63 14.40
N ALA A 601 -14.91 33.64 13.83
CA ALA A 601 -13.75 34.29 14.43
C ALA A 601 -14.15 35.09 15.69
N PRO A 602 -13.34 35.07 16.77
CA PRO A 602 -13.52 35.97 17.90
C PRO A 602 -13.36 37.45 17.51
N PRO A 603 -13.84 38.41 18.33
CA PRO A 603 -13.79 39.85 17.99
C PRO A 603 -12.38 40.43 17.74
N TRP A 604 -11.35 39.81 18.31
CA TRP A 604 -9.95 40.20 18.17
C TRP A 604 -9.24 39.50 16.99
N VAL A 605 -9.94 38.69 16.20
CA VAL A 605 -9.37 37.94 15.06
C VAL A 605 -10.00 38.40 13.74
N HIS A 606 -9.17 38.57 12.72
CA HIS A 606 -9.63 38.70 11.34
C HIS A 606 -8.90 37.73 10.42
N ALA A 607 -9.63 37.08 9.51
CA ALA A 607 -9.04 36.31 8.41
C ALA A 607 -9.05 37.16 7.14
N ALA A 608 -7.87 37.54 6.67
CA ALA A 608 -7.69 38.24 5.40
C ALA A 608 -7.88 37.27 4.22
N ALA A 609 -8.34 37.80 3.09
CA ALA A 609 -8.64 37.03 1.90
C ALA A 609 -7.46 36.15 1.45
N MET A 610 -7.73 34.89 1.13
CA MET A 610 -6.71 33.95 0.67
C MET A 610 -6.08 34.45 -0.66
N PRO A 611 -4.74 34.53 -0.77
CA PRO A 611 -4.06 35.05 -1.95
C PRO A 611 -3.99 34.03 -3.11
N ASP A 612 -5.14 33.49 -3.49
CA ASP A 612 -5.29 32.49 -4.56
C ASP A 612 -5.34 33.13 -5.95
N SER A 613 -4.28 32.94 -6.73
CA SER A 613 -4.17 33.46 -8.09
C SER A 613 -4.98 32.65 -9.14
N PHE A 614 -5.56 31.52 -8.78
CA PHE A 614 -6.31 30.66 -9.70
C PHE A 614 -7.83 30.96 -9.64
N ARG A 615 -8.49 30.71 -8.50
CA ARG A 615 -9.94 30.92 -8.34
C ARG A 615 -10.33 32.09 -7.44
N GLY A 616 -9.38 32.65 -6.71
CA GLY A 616 -9.60 33.73 -5.74
C GLY A 616 -10.07 35.06 -6.33
N LEU A 617 -10.25 36.05 -5.44
CA LEU A 617 -10.71 37.41 -5.75
C LEU A 617 -9.89 38.10 -6.86
N TYR A 618 -8.57 37.91 -6.87
CA TYR A 618 -7.64 38.55 -7.82
C TYR A 618 -6.80 37.49 -8.54
N ARG A 619 -7.31 37.03 -9.68
CA ARG A 619 -6.71 35.95 -10.47
C ARG A 619 -5.43 36.39 -11.18
N SER A 620 -4.71 35.43 -11.77
CA SER A 620 -3.45 35.62 -12.49
C SER A 620 -3.48 36.69 -13.60
N SER A 621 -4.65 36.98 -14.17
CA SER A 621 -4.86 38.06 -15.13
C SER A 621 -4.74 39.47 -14.54
N ASP A 622 -4.87 39.62 -13.21
CA ASP A 622 -4.66 40.89 -12.51
C ASP A 622 -3.18 41.05 -12.14
N PRO A 623 -2.46 42.03 -12.75
CA PRO A 623 -1.05 42.26 -12.44
C PRO A 623 -0.83 42.88 -11.05
N ALA A 624 -1.84 43.51 -10.45
CA ALA A 624 -1.76 44.13 -9.14
C ALA A 624 -2.18 43.18 -8.00
N ARG A 625 -2.55 41.92 -8.32
CA ARG A 625 -3.11 40.94 -7.38
C ARG A 625 -2.34 40.81 -6.06
N ALA A 626 -1.00 40.82 -6.09
CA ALA A 626 -0.17 40.74 -4.88
C ALA A 626 -0.44 41.90 -3.92
N SER A 627 -0.35 43.14 -4.42
CA SER A 627 -0.64 44.33 -3.61
C SER A 627 -2.09 44.40 -3.14
N ARG A 628 -3.04 43.99 -3.99
CA ARG A 628 -4.46 43.99 -3.63
C ARG A 628 -4.78 42.97 -2.55
N TYR A 629 -4.20 41.76 -2.62
CA TYR A 629 -4.32 40.78 -1.55
C TYR A 629 -3.67 41.25 -0.26
N ALA A 630 -2.47 41.83 -0.34
CA ALA A 630 -1.77 42.36 0.83
C ALA A 630 -2.56 43.47 1.55
N ALA A 631 -3.30 44.30 0.81
CA ALA A 631 -4.17 45.33 1.37
C ALA A 631 -5.24 44.77 2.32
N HIS A 632 -5.76 43.55 2.08
CA HIS A 632 -6.72 42.90 3.00
C HIS A 632 -6.14 42.65 4.39
N VAL A 633 -4.82 42.51 4.51
CA VAL A 633 -4.16 42.40 5.83
C VAL A 633 -4.24 43.72 6.58
N GLY A 634 -3.95 44.83 5.90
CA GLY A 634 -4.09 46.19 6.46
C GLY A 634 -5.53 46.52 6.85
N GLU A 635 -6.48 46.29 5.93
CA GLU A 635 -7.92 46.45 6.17
C GLU A 635 -8.40 45.61 7.37
N GLY A 636 -7.84 44.41 7.55
CA GLY A 636 -8.08 43.57 8.70
C GLY A 636 -7.71 44.22 10.02
N PHE A 637 -6.50 44.78 10.11
CA PHE A 637 -6.07 45.50 11.31
C PHE A 637 -6.85 46.79 11.54
N GLU A 638 -7.19 47.55 10.49
CA GLU A 638 -8.03 48.75 10.60
C GLU A 638 -9.42 48.42 11.17
N ARG A 639 -10.00 47.30 10.72
CA ARG A 639 -11.29 46.81 11.24
C ARG A 639 -11.21 46.43 12.72
N LEU A 640 -10.16 45.70 13.11
CA LEU A 640 -9.94 45.31 14.51
C LEU A 640 -9.70 46.53 15.41
N ALA A 641 -8.92 47.51 14.93
CA ALA A 641 -8.69 48.77 15.62
C ALA A 641 -9.99 49.57 15.82
N SER A 642 -10.85 49.63 14.80
CA SER A 642 -12.17 50.25 14.90
C SER A 642 -13.09 49.54 15.91
N GLY A 643 -12.85 48.26 16.16
CA GLY A 643 -13.50 47.46 17.21
C GLY A 643 -12.86 47.60 18.60
N GLY A 644 -11.81 48.41 18.75
CA GLY A 644 -11.12 48.63 20.03
C GLY A 644 -9.97 47.66 20.34
N HIS A 645 -9.53 46.87 19.37
CA HIS A 645 -8.42 45.92 19.54
C HIS A 645 -7.09 46.51 19.05
N THR A 646 -6.00 46.24 19.75
CA THR A 646 -4.66 46.75 19.39
C THR A 646 -3.85 45.68 18.68
N ALA A 647 -3.16 46.04 17.59
CA ALA A 647 -2.37 45.12 16.77
C ALA A 647 -1.39 44.26 17.60
N SER A 648 -1.40 42.94 17.33
CA SER A 648 -0.51 41.98 17.99
C SER A 648 0.30 41.17 16.99
N ALA A 649 -0.37 40.44 16.11
CA ALA A 649 0.32 39.53 15.20
C ALA A 649 -0.38 39.39 13.85
N PHE A 650 0.41 39.31 12.79
CA PHE A 650 0.03 38.70 11.52
C PHE A 650 0.62 37.28 11.48
N LEU A 651 -0.24 36.26 11.45
CA LEU A 651 0.16 34.85 11.44
C LEU A 651 -0.16 34.22 10.07
N ALA A 652 0.86 33.71 9.38
CA ALA A 652 0.68 33.11 8.06
C ALA A 652 1.67 31.97 7.79
N GLU A 653 1.21 31.00 6.99
CA GLU A 653 2.07 30.05 6.29
C GLU A 653 2.64 30.75 5.03
N GLY A 654 3.91 30.51 4.68
CA GLY A 654 4.51 31.07 3.44
C GLY A 654 3.88 30.50 2.16
N ILE A 655 3.38 29.27 2.23
CA ILE A 655 2.54 28.61 1.22
C ILE A 655 1.43 27.90 2.01
N LEU A 656 0.16 28.21 1.75
CA LEU A 656 -0.94 27.70 2.58
C LEU A 656 -1.18 26.22 2.30
N SER A 657 -1.06 25.37 3.32
CA SER A 657 -1.31 23.94 3.20
C SER A 657 -2.79 23.63 3.05
N CYS A 658 -3.57 23.84 4.12
CA CYS A 658 -4.97 23.40 4.19
C CYS A 658 -5.89 24.18 3.24
N GLY A 659 -5.46 25.38 2.81
CA GLY A 659 -6.09 26.15 1.75
C GLY A 659 -6.03 25.51 0.36
N GLY A 660 -5.22 24.45 0.19
CA GLY A 660 -5.06 23.74 -1.07
C GLY A 660 -3.72 24.05 -1.75
N GLN A 661 -2.62 24.09 -0.99
CA GLN A 661 -1.25 24.29 -1.50
C GLN A 661 -1.11 25.63 -2.25
N ILE A 662 -1.72 26.69 -1.70
CA ILE A 662 -1.78 28.00 -2.34
C ILE A 662 -0.45 28.71 -2.20
N GLU A 663 0.18 28.92 -3.34
CA GLU A 663 1.35 29.77 -3.48
C GLU A 663 0.90 31.22 -3.63
N PRO A 664 1.25 32.12 -2.69
CA PRO A 664 0.93 33.53 -2.83
C PRO A 664 1.62 34.13 -4.07
N PRO A 665 1.03 35.14 -4.72
CA PRO A 665 1.67 35.79 -5.86
C PRO A 665 2.93 36.54 -5.41
N ASP A 666 3.94 36.59 -6.29
CA ASP A 666 5.21 37.26 -6.01
C ASP A 666 5.03 38.66 -5.44
N GLY A 667 5.77 38.97 -4.37
CA GLY A 667 5.69 40.25 -3.66
C GLY A 667 4.55 40.38 -2.65
N TYR A 668 3.59 39.45 -2.61
CA TYR A 668 2.49 39.47 -1.63
C TYR A 668 2.99 39.48 -0.19
N LEU A 669 3.86 38.55 0.17
CA LEU A 669 4.26 38.35 1.57
C LEU A 669 5.02 39.57 2.11
N ALA A 670 5.89 40.18 1.28
CA ALA A 670 6.58 41.42 1.60
C ALA A 670 5.60 42.57 1.87
N ALA A 671 4.65 42.80 0.96
CA ALA A 671 3.63 43.84 1.13
C ALA A 671 2.71 43.57 2.34
N ALA A 672 2.35 42.31 2.60
CA ALA A 672 1.54 41.94 3.76
C ALA A 672 2.26 42.22 5.08
N TYR A 673 3.57 41.94 5.15
CA TYR A 673 4.40 42.25 6.31
C TYR A 673 4.55 43.77 6.52
N GLU A 674 4.68 44.54 5.44
CA GLU A 674 4.67 46.01 5.50
C GLU A 674 3.36 46.54 6.12
N HIS A 675 2.20 46.05 5.64
CA HIS A 675 0.90 46.42 6.20
C HIS A 675 0.76 46.03 7.69
N ALA A 676 1.17 44.82 8.06
CA ALA A 676 1.11 44.36 9.45
C ALA A 676 1.99 45.20 10.38
N ARG A 677 3.25 45.46 9.97
CA ARG A 677 4.20 46.28 10.75
C ARG A 677 3.76 47.73 10.85
N ALA A 678 3.17 48.29 9.79
CA ALA A 678 2.60 49.63 9.82
C ALA A 678 1.46 49.77 10.86
N ALA A 679 0.71 48.69 11.11
CA ALA A 679 -0.29 48.63 12.16
C ALA A 679 0.30 48.38 13.58
N GLY A 680 1.59 48.04 13.68
CA GLY A 680 2.26 47.70 14.94
C GLY A 680 2.20 46.22 15.32
N ALA A 681 1.83 45.33 14.40
CA ALA A 681 1.84 43.88 14.64
C ALA A 681 3.21 43.26 14.34
N LEU A 682 3.52 42.15 15.03
CA LEU A 682 4.61 41.25 14.66
C LEU A 682 4.21 40.31 13.53
N CYS A 683 5.15 39.93 12.67
CA CYS A 683 4.96 38.94 11.62
C CYS A 683 5.43 37.57 12.10
N ILE A 684 4.52 36.60 12.13
CA ILE A 684 4.77 35.21 12.53
C ILE A 684 4.68 34.30 11.30
N ALA A 685 5.77 33.59 11.00
CA ALA A 685 5.80 32.57 9.96
C ALA A 685 5.54 31.17 10.54
N ASP A 686 4.45 30.54 10.12
CA ASP A 686 4.15 29.15 10.43
C ASP A 686 4.84 28.22 9.43
N GLU A 687 5.96 27.62 9.85
CA GLU A 687 6.81 26.75 9.05
C GLU A 687 6.56 25.26 9.34
N VAL A 688 5.48 24.93 10.07
CA VAL A 688 5.17 23.55 10.49
C VAL A 688 4.94 22.63 9.29
N GLN A 689 4.42 23.13 8.17
CA GLN A 689 4.15 22.32 6.97
C GLN A 689 5.31 22.28 5.97
N ILE A 690 5.99 23.42 5.81
CA ILE A 690 6.85 23.72 4.64
C ILE A 690 8.30 24.07 4.98
N GLY A 691 8.66 24.07 6.27
CA GLY A 691 10.05 24.25 6.70
C GLY A 691 10.93 23.03 6.41
N PHE A 692 12.19 23.11 6.83
CA PHE A 692 13.20 22.05 6.69
C PHE A 692 13.46 21.64 5.23
N GLY A 693 13.55 22.61 4.32
CA GLY A 693 13.96 22.36 2.93
C GLY A 693 12.86 21.82 2.02
N ARG A 694 11.62 21.69 2.51
CA ARG A 694 10.49 21.07 1.79
C ARG A 694 10.19 21.72 0.43
N VAL A 695 10.30 23.05 0.36
CA VAL A 695 10.09 23.82 -0.89
C VAL A 695 11.25 23.68 -1.88
N GLY A 696 12.33 23.00 -1.49
CA GLY A 696 13.53 22.70 -2.27
C GLY A 696 14.45 23.90 -2.47
N SER A 697 13.91 25.02 -2.94
CA SER A 697 14.70 26.23 -3.19
C SER A 697 15.32 26.87 -1.93
N HIS A 698 14.70 26.67 -0.76
CA HIS A 698 15.06 27.32 0.50
C HIS A 698 14.84 26.38 1.68
N MET A 699 15.44 26.69 2.83
CA MET A 699 15.24 25.94 4.07
C MET A 699 13.86 26.22 4.67
N TRP A 700 13.39 27.48 4.57
CA TRP A 700 12.12 27.94 5.11
C TRP A 700 11.22 28.51 4.00
N GLY A 701 9.91 28.33 4.14
CA GLY A 701 8.92 28.81 3.17
C GLY A 701 8.87 30.33 3.06
N PHE A 702 9.05 31.08 4.15
CA PHE A 702 9.04 32.55 4.12
C PHE A 702 10.14 33.14 3.24
N GLU A 703 11.26 32.43 3.06
CA GLU A 703 12.39 32.87 2.23
C GLU A 703 12.00 32.95 0.74
N VAL A 704 11.03 32.13 0.31
CA VAL A 704 10.46 32.19 -1.05
C VAL A 704 9.82 33.56 -1.31
N GLY A 705 9.25 34.18 -0.28
CA GLY A 705 8.67 35.52 -0.35
C GLY A 705 9.69 36.66 -0.15
N GLY A 706 10.97 36.34 0.08
CA GLY A 706 12.04 37.32 0.28
C GLY A 706 11.90 38.16 1.56
N VAL A 707 11.25 37.63 2.60
CA VAL A 707 11.00 38.34 3.87
C VAL A 707 11.76 37.72 5.04
N VAL A 708 11.88 38.46 6.14
CA VAL A 708 12.34 37.94 7.44
C VAL A 708 11.22 38.19 8.46
N PRO A 709 10.64 37.15 9.08
CA PRO A 709 9.63 37.29 10.12
C PRO A 709 10.25 37.68 11.47
N ASP A 710 9.40 38.06 12.41
CA ASP A 710 9.81 38.40 13.78
C ASP A 710 9.77 37.15 14.69
N ILE A 711 8.90 36.19 14.36
CA ILE A 711 8.76 34.89 15.04
C ILE A 711 8.56 33.79 14.00
N VAL A 712 9.20 32.64 14.16
CA VAL A 712 8.99 31.42 13.35
C VAL A 712 8.52 30.29 14.25
N THR A 713 7.52 29.52 13.80
CA THR A 713 7.03 28.34 14.53
C THR A 713 7.30 27.05 13.78
N LEU A 714 7.76 26.04 14.51
CA LEU A 714 8.23 24.76 13.99
C LEU A 714 7.52 23.59 14.69
N GLY A 715 7.38 22.48 13.97
CA GLY A 715 6.75 21.24 14.46
C GLY A 715 7.01 20.10 13.49
N LYS A 716 6.05 19.18 13.33
CA LYS A 716 6.00 18.08 12.33
C LYS A 716 7.39 17.52 11.92
N PRO A 717 8.09 18.03 10.87
CA PRO A 717 9.35 17.46 10.41
C PRO A 717 10.52 17.57 11.40
N ILE A 718 10.47 18.51 12.36
CA ILE A 718 11.57 18.89 13.26
C ILE A 718 12.28 17.72 13.96
N ALA A 719 11.58 16.61 14.19
CA ALA A 719 12.12 15.42 14.84
C ALA A 719 11.60 14.10 14.23
N ASN A 720 11.31 14.10 12.92
CA ASN A 720 10.89 12.90 12.17
C ASN A 720 9.75 12.10 12.81
N GLY A 721 8.78 12.78 13.44
CA GLY A 721 7.64 12.18 14.15
C GLY A 721 7.75 12.09 15.66
N HIS A 722 8.93 12.29 16.25
CA HIS A 722 9.02 12.47 17.70
C HIS A 722 8.37 13.79 18.14
N PRO A 723 7.59 13.84 19.25
CA PRO A 723 6.97 15.08 19.72
C PRO A 723 8.02 16.16 20.03
N LEU A 724 8.09 17.17 19.19
CA LEU A 724 8.94 18.35 19.34
C LEU A 724 8.34 19.49 18.52
N GLY A 725 8.42 20.70 19.05
CA GLY A 725 8.15 21.94 18.36
C GLY A 725 9.08 23.03 18.87
N ALA A 726 9.17 24.14 18.16
CA ALA A 726 10.01 25.25 18.57
C ALA A 726 9.43 26.59 18.11
N VAL A 727 9.74 27.63 18.87
CA VAL A 727 9.57 29.03 18.48
C VAL A 727 10.96 29.63 18.34
N VAL A 728 11.26 30.19 17.17
CA VAL A 728 12.51 30.90 16.91
C VAL A 728 12.18 32.39 16.78
N THR A 729 12.88 33.25 17.52
CA THR A 729 12.60 34.68 17.54
C THR A 729 13.85 35.50 17.84
N THR A 730 13.68 36.82 17.92
CA THR A 730 14.74 37.77 18.24
C THR A 730 15.00 37.85 19.74
N PRO A 731 16.21 38.23 20.17
CA PRO A 731 16.50 38.49 21.58
C PRO A 731 15.57 39.55 22.21
N GLU A 732 15.15 40.55 21.45
CA GLU A 732 14.27 41.64 21.92
C GLU A 732 12.87 41.13 22.29
N ILE A 733 12.27 40.32 21.42
CA ILE A 733 10.94 39.75 21.66
C ILE A 733 11.01 38.72 22.80
N ALA A 734 12.04 37.88 22.83
CA ALA A 734 12.26 36.94 23.92
C ALA A 734 12.43 37.65 25.28
N THR A 735 13.18 38.75 25.32
CA THR A 735 13.37 39.57 26.53
C THR A 735 12.06 40.23 26.98
N SER A 736 11.21 40.66 26.04
CA SER A 736 9.89 41.23 26.36
C SER A 736 8.94 40.23 27.01
N PHE A 737 9.15 38.94 26.78
CA PHE A 737 8.39 37.85 27.39
C PHE A 737 8.85 37.52 28.82
N ASP A 738 10.10 37.86 29.19
CA ASP A 738 10.63 37.74 30.56
C ASP A 738 10.10 38.85 31.46
N ASN A 739 8.79 38.82 31.70
CA ASN A 739 8.07 39.78 32.54
C ASN A 739 7.88 39.31 34.00
N GLY A 740 8.68 38.33 34.43
CA GLY A 740 8.64 37.72 35.76
C GLY A 740 7.77 36.46 35.88
N MET A 741 6.95 36.15 34.89
CA MET A 741 6.21 34.88 34.82
C MET A 741 7.08 33.81 34.16
N GLU A 742 7.47 32.79 34.93
CA GLU A 742 8.25 31.66 34.41
C GLU A 742 7.48 30.94 33.29
N PHE A 743 8.13 30.78 32.13
CA PHE A 743 7.70 29.83 31.11
C PHE A 743 8.49 28.53 31.26
N PHE A 744 7.78 27.41 31.40
CA PHE A 744 8.37 26.10 31.52
C PHE A 744 7.51 25.05 30.79
N SER A 745 8.14 24.32 29.87
CA SER A 745 7.57 23.14 29.23
C SER A 745 8.33 21.90 29.72
N THR A 746 7.65 21.03 30.47
CA THR A 746 8.29 19.87 31.14
C THR A 746 9.11 19.00 30.19
N PHE A 747 8.60 18.77 28.98
CA PHE A 747 9.24 17.93 27.97
C PHE A 747 9.91 18.73 26.83
N GLY A 748 9.60 20.02 26.71
CA GLY A 748 10.14 20.88 25.67
C GLY A 748 11.67 20.97 25.76
N GLY A 749 12.36 20.46 24.73
CA GLY A 749 13.82 20.51 24.64
C GLY A 749 14.57 19.47 25.49
N ASN A 750 13.90 18.42 25.97
CA ASN A 750 14.58 17.34 26.70
C ASN A 750 15.75 16.72 25.87
N PRO A 751 16.73 16.05 26.52
CA PRO A 751 17.90 15.53 25.82
C PRO A 751 17.58 14.60 24.65
N VAL A 752 16.56 13.73 24.76
CA VAL A 752 16.20 12.78 23.71
C VAL A 752 15.63 13.50 22.49
N SER A 753 14.69 14.42 22.67
CA SER A 753 14.13 15.21 21.57
C SER A 753 15.21 16.06 20.88
N ALA A 754 16.11 16.67 21.64
CA ALA A 754 17.22 17.45 21.08
C ALA A 754 18.21 16.57 20.27
N ALA A 755 18.52 15.36 20.75
CA ALA A 755 19.38 14.41 20.03
C ALA A 755 18.72 13.90 18.73
N ILE A 756 17.41 13.67 18.74
CA ILE A 756 16.63 13.31 17.54
C ILE A 756 16.62 14.47 16.55
N GLY A 757 16.34 15.70 17.00
CA GLY A 757 16.35 16.90 16.16
C GLY A 757 17.72 17.13 15.50
N LEU A 758 18.82 16.98 16.25
CA LEU A 758 20.18 17.03 15.70
C LEU A 758 20.39 15.98 14.59
N ALA A 759 19.96 14.73 14.83
CA ALA A 759 20.08 13.67 13.83
C ALA A 759 19.26 13.96 12.56
N VAL A 760 18.09 14.60 12.69
CA VAL A 760 17.30 15.06 11.53
C VAL A 760 18.06 16.11 10.73
N LEU A 761 18.63 17.13 11.40
CA LEU A 761 19.45 18.14 10.72
C LEU A 761 20.66 17.53 10.01
N ASP A 762 21.34 16.58 10.64
CA ASP A 762 22.47 15.85 10.04
C ASP A 762 22.07 15.09 8.78
N VAL A 763 20.89 14.46 8.79
CA VAL A 763 20.40 13.68 7.65
C VAL A 763 19.98 14.60 6.50
N ILE A 764 19.27 15.70 6.78
CA ILE A 764 18.89 16.69 5.76
C ILE A 764 20.12 17.20 5.01
N ASP A 765 21.18 17.54 5.74
CA ASP A 765 22.43 18.03 5.16
C ASP A 765 23.19 16.92 4.43
N ARG A 766 23.50 15.80 5.10
CA ARG A 766 24.32 14.72 4.52
C ARG A 766 23.69 14.10 3.27
N GLU A 767 22.38 13.93 3.26
CA GLU A 767 21.64 13.32 2.15
C GLU A 767 21.09 14.35 1.16
N GLN A 768 21.44 15.63 1.35
CA GLN A 768 21.11 16.74 0.44
C GLN A 768 19.60 16.81 0.13
N LEU A 769 18.78 16.58 1.15
CA LEU A 769 17.33 16.38 0.97
C LEU A 769 16.63 17.62 0.43
N GLN A 770 17.12 18.82 0.75
CA GLN A 770 16.60 20.06 0.18
C GLN A 770 16.82 20.11 -1.36
N THR A 771 18.04 19.86 -1.82
CA THR A 771 18.38 19.81 -3.25
C THR A 771 17.56 18.72 -3.95
N HIS A 772 17.50 17.53 -3.36
CA HIS A 772 16.69 16.42 -3.85
C HIS A 772 15.22 16.80 -4.01
N ALA A 773 14.64 17.50 -3.03
CA ALA A 773 13.25 17.97 -3.12
C ALA A 773 13.04 18.99 -4.25
N ALA A 774 14.02 19.85 -4.53
CA ALA A 774 13.96 20.76 -5.67
C ALA A 774 13.97 19.99 -7.00
N GLU A 775 14.86 19.01 -7.15
CA GLU A 775 15.03 18.23 -8.38
C GLU A 775 13.85 17.31 -8.65
N VAL A 776 13.53 16.40 -7.71
CA VAL A 776 12.43 15.44 -7.86
C VAL A 776 11.08 16.14 -7.87
N GLY A 777 10.88 17.11 -6.98
CA GLY A 777 9.66 17.91 -6.93
C GLY A 777 9.41 18.70 -8.21
N GLY A 778 10.46 19.30 -8.80
CA GLY A 778 10.38 19.99 -10.08
C GLY A 778 9.99 19.08 -11.23
N LYS A 779 10.61 17.88 -11.32
CA LYS A 779 10.25 16.85 -12.30
C LYS A 779 8.80 16.40 -12.13
N LEU A 780 8.40 16.08 -10.89
CA LEU A 780 7.03 15.67 -10.57
C LEU A 780 6.01 16.74 -10.96
N LYS A 781 6.22 18.00 -10.59
CA LYS A 781 5.34 19.12 -10.97
C LYS A 781 5.21 19.25 -12.49
N THR A 782 6.32 19.10 -13.22
CA THR A 782 6.34 19.16 -14.70
C THR A 782 5.50 18.02 -15.30
N SER A 783 5.69 16.79 -14.83
CA SER A 783 4.93 15.63 -15.30
C SER A 783 3.45 15.70 -14.96
N LEU A 784 3.08 16.20 -13.78
CA LEU A 784 1.70 16.48 -13.40
C LEU A 784 1.08 17.58 -14.27
N GLY A 785 1.84 18.63 -14.60
CA GLY A 785 1.40 19.67 -15.53
C GLY A 785 1.13 19.12 -16.94
N ALA A 786 1.91 18.15 -17.40
CA ALA A 786 1.67 17.48 -18.68
C ALA A 786 0.36 16.69 -18.71
N LEU A 787 -0.09 16.13 -17.57
CA LEU A 787 -1.39 15.47 -17.48
C LEU A 787 -2.56 16.43 -17.70
N ALA A 788 -2.42 17.72 -17.37
CA ALA A 788 -3.44 18.72 -17.68
C ALA A 788 -3.66 18.88 -19.21
N GLY A 789 -2.68 18.54 -20.04
CA GLY A 789 -2.87 18.48 -21.49
C GLY A 789 -3.77 17.32 -21.96
N LYS A 790 -3.88 16.25 -21.15
CA LYS A 790 -4.65 15.04 -21.48
C LYS A 790 -6.02 15.01 -20.79
N HIS A 791 -6.09 15.52 -19.56
CA HIS A 791 -7.25 15.38 -18.68
C HIS A 791 -7.88 16.73 -18.39
N GLU A 792 -9.03 17.03 -18.98
CA GLU A 792 -9.71 18.32 -18.86
C GLU A 792 -10.09 18.67 -17.42
N VAL A 793 -10.31 17.66 -16.58
CA VAL A 793 -10.63 17.80 -15.15
C VAL A 793 -9.54 18.50 -14.34
N ILE A 794 -8.29 18.48 -14.78
CA ILE A 794 -7.20 19.19 -14.09
C ILE A 794 -7.30 20.68 -14.40
N GLY A 795 -7.58 21.50 -13.39
CA GLY A 795 -7.65 22.95 -13.51
C GLY A 795 -6.30 23.63 -13.27
N ASP A 796 -5.57 23.20 -12.25
CA ASP A 796 -4.29 23.81 -11.86
C ASP A 796 -3.35 22.79 -11.19
N VAL A 797 -2.04 22.98 -11.39
CA VAL A 797 -0.96 22.21 -10.76
C VAL A 797 0.04 23.20 -10.17
N ARG A 798 0.15 23.23 -8.83
CA ARG A 798 0.85 24.28 -8.09
C ARG A 798 1.72 23.76 -6.95
N GLY A 799 2.42 24.69 -6.30
CA GLY A 799 3.35 24.40 -5.20
C GLY A 799 4.81 24.32 -5.65
N ARG A 800 5.69 23.95 -4.72
CA ARG A 800 7.16 23.94 -4.90
C ARG A 800 7.78 22.73 -4.20
N GLY A 801 8.93 22.29 -4.72
CA GLY A 801 9.64 21.14 -4.19
C GLY A 801 8.73 19.92 -4.04
N LEU A 802 8.83 19.22 -2.90
CA LEU A 802 7.95 18.10 -2.56
C LEU A 802 6.73 18.55 -1.75
N PHE A 803 6.12 19.67 -2.16
CA PHE A 803 4.88 20.22 -1.61
C PHE A 803 3.99 20.74 -2.75
N LEU A 804 3.21 19.85 -3.34
CA LEU A 804 2.46 20.09 -4.57
C LEU A 804 0.95 19.88 -4.38
N GLY A 805 0.16 20.60 -5.17
CA GLY A 805 -1.29 20.48 -5.25
C GLY A 805 -1.77 20.27 -6.68
N ILE A 806 -2.79 19.43 -6.86
CA ILE A 806 -3.50 19.24 -8.13
C ILE A 806 -4.97 19.56 -7.88
N GLU A 807 -5.47 20.60 -8.52
CA GLU A 807 -6.85 21.03 -8.36
C GLU A 807 -7.73 20.53 -9.49
N PHE A 808 -8.84 19.87 -9.14
CA PHE A 808 -9.83 19.40 -10.09
C PHE A 808 -11.01 20.37 -10.22
N VAL A 809 -11.42 20.62 -11.46
CA VAL A 809 -12.57 21.45 -11.82
C VAL A 809 -13.45 20.72 -12.83
N ARG A 810 -14.76 21.00 -12.81
CA ARG A 810 -15.72 20.45 -13.79
C ARG A 810 -15.50 21.04 -15.19
N ASN A 811 -15.08 22.31 -15.23
CA ASN A 811 -14.86 23.04 -16.47
C ASN A 811 -13.79 24.12 -16.27
N ARG A 812 -12.87 24.25 -17.24
CA ARG A 812 -11.72 25.17 -17.18
C ARG A 812 -12.07 26.65 -17.39
N GLN A 813 -13.28 26.95 -17.86
CA GLN A 813 -13.75 28.33 -18.01
C GLN A 813 -14.54 28.79 -16.78
N SER A 814 -15.48 27.97 -16.28
CA SER A 814 -16.26 28.29 -15.07
C SER A 814 -15.43 28.16 -13.79
N LEU A 815 -14.43 27.26 -13.78
CA LEU A 815 -13.61 26.90 -12.63
C LEU A 815 -14.43 26.33 -11.46
N GLU A 816 -15.57 25.72 -11.76
CA GLU A 816 -16.39 25.05 -10.75
C GLU A 816 -15.63 23.84 -10.15
N PRO A 817 -15.51 23.73 -8.81
CA PRO A 817 -14.79 22.63 -8.15
C PRO A 817 -15.37 21.24 -8.46
N ALA A 818 -14.48 20.24 -8.58
CA ALA A 818 -14.85 18.82 -8.75
C ALA A 818 -14.33 17.96 -7.58
N ALA A 819 -14.96 18.08 -6.41
CA ALA A 819 -14.55 17.36 -5.19
C ALA A 819 -14.74 15.83 -5.30
N GLU A 820 -15.75 15.40 -6.05
CA GLU A 820 -16.01 14.00 -6.36
C GLU A 820 -14.87 13.35 -7.14
N VAL A 821 -14.22 14.09 -8.06
CA VAL A 821 -13.04 13.60 -8.80
C VAL A 821 -11.85 13.43 -7.86
N ALA A 822 -11.62 14.38 -6.94
CA ALA A 822 -10.56 14.26 -5.94
C ALA A 822 -10.79 13.02 -5.04
N THR A 823 -12.01 12.83 -4.56
CA THR A 823 -12.41 11.68 -3.73
C THR A 823 -12.20 10.37 -4.47
N TYR A 824 -12.66 10.31 -5.72
CA TYR A 824 -12.48 9.16 -6.60
C TYR A 824 -11.00 8.83 -6.82
N ALA A 825 -10.19 9.83 -7.15
CA ALA A 825 -8.76 9.66 -7.37
C ALA A 825 -8.03 9.16 -6.11
N VAL A 826 -8.33 9.71 -4.93
CA VAL A 826 -7.73 9.26 -3.65
C VAL A 826 -8.03 7.77 -3.39
N ALA A 827 -9.28 7.34 -3.59
CA ALA A 827 -9.67 5.94 -3.38
C ALA A 827 -8.94 4.99 -4.35
N HIS A 828 -8.93 5.30 -5.64
CA HIS A 828 -8.35 4.40 -6.66
C HIS A 828 -6.82 4.42 -6.66
N MET A 829 -6.20 5.50 -6.21
CA MET A 829 -4.75 5.57 -5.98
C MET A 829 -4.34 4.72 -4.77
N LYS A 830 -5.15 4.68 -3.69
CA LYS A 830 -4.94 3.76 -2.56
C LYS A 830 -4.97 2.30 -3.04
N GLU A 831 -5.92 1.92 -3.89
CA GLU A 831 -5.97 0.58 -4.50
C GLU A 831 -4.71 0.27 -5.32
N ARG A 832 -4.10 1.29 -5.93
CA ARG A 832 -2.81 1.22 -6.64
C ARG A 832 -1.58 1.32 -5.71
N GLY A 833 -1.79 1.26 -4.40
CA GLY A 833 -0.73 1.29 -3.39
C GLY A 833 -0.07 2.66 -3.30
N ILE A 834 -0.80 3.75 -3.52
CA ILE A 834 -0.29 5.12 -3.41
C ILE A 834 -1.24 5.92 -2.51
N LEU A 835 -0.71 6.39 -1.39
CA LEU A 835 -1.50 7.15 -0.42
C LEU A 835 -1.50 8.62 -0.82
N LEU A 836 -2.70 9.13 -1.07
CA LEU A 836 -2.97 10.53 -1.36
C LEU A 836 -4.10 11.02 -0.44
N SER A 837 -4.31 12.33 -0.42
CA SER A 837 -5.39 12.92 0.37
C SER A 837 -5.83 14.22 -0.30
N ALA A 838 -7.07 14.64 -0.04
CA ALA A 838 -7.62 15.89 -0.53
C ALA A 838 -7.58 16.99 0.56
N ASP A 839 -7.38 18.23 0.14
CA ASP A 839 -7.49 19.47 0.91
C ASP A 839 -8.23 20.53 0.06
N GLY A 840 -8.09 21.82 0.41
CA GLY A 840 -8.82 22.92 -0.21
C GLY A 840 -10.13 23.20 0.52
N LEU A 841 -10.63 24.43 0.39
CA LEU A 841 -11.92 24.82 0.97
C LEU A 841 -13.07 23.96 0.43
N ASP A 842 -12.99 23.59 -0.86
CA ASP A 842 -14.00 22.80 -1.56
C ASP A 842 -13.68 21.29 -1.62
N GLY A 843 -12.56 20.84 -1.05
CA GLY A 843 -12.17 19.42 -1.04
C GLY A 843 -11.78 18.84 -2.40
N ASN A 844 -11.44 19.70 -3.38
CA ASN A 844 -11.14 19.34 -4.77
C ASN A 844 -9.64 19.36 -5.11
N VAL A 845 -8.75 19.47 -4.11
CA VAL A 845 -7.29 19.58 -4.33
C VAL A 845 -6.59 18.35 -3.77
N ILE A 846 -5.95 17.55 -4.62
CA ILE A 846 -5.03 16.49 -4.17
C ILE A 846 -3.77 17.13 -3.62
N LYS A 847 -3.39 16.78 -2.39
CA LYS A 847 -2.12 17.21 -1.79
C LYS A 847 -1.05 16.13 -1.88
N ILE A 848 0.14 16.56 -2.27
CA ILE A 848 1.32 15.70 -2.38
C ILE A 848 2.44 16.32 -1.53
N LYS A 849 2.74 15.67 -0.41
CA LYS A 849 3.77 16.08 0.56
C LYS A 849 4.47 14.87 1.20
N PRO A 850 5.16 14.03 0.39
CA PRO A 850 5.73 12.77 0.83
C PRO A 850 6.91 12.95 1.80
N PRO A 851 7.45 11.90 2.44
CA PRO A 851 8.80 11.93 2.99
C PRO A 851 9.83 12.49 1.98
N MET A 852 10.83 13.24 2.44
CA MET A 852 11.83 13.85 1.54
C MET A 852 12.64 12.84 0.72
N PRO A 853 12.90 11.59 1.18
CA PRO A 853 13.54 10.56 0.34
C PRO A 853 12.69 10.03 -0.83
N PHE A 854 11.49 10.58 -1.08
CA PHE A 854 10.65 10.21 -2.23
C PHE A 854 11.41 10.33 -3.55
N SER A 855 11.49 9.24 -4.31
CA SER A 855 12.42 9.12 -5.44
C SER A 855 11.83 9.58 -6.78
N GLU A 856 12.67 9.71 -7.80
CA GLU A 856 12.21 9.93 -9.17
C GLU A 856 11.38 8.76 -9.71
N ALA A 857 11.71 7.51 -9.35
CA ALA A 857 10.91 6.35 -9.70
C ALA A 857 9.52 6.41 -9.04
N ASP A 858 9.44 6.94 -7.82
CA ASP A 858 8.18 7.15 -7.10
C ASP A 858 7.31 8.19 -7.80
N ALA A 859 7.92 9.28 -8.27
CA ALA A 859 7.27 10.31 -9.06
C ALA A 859 6.70 9.74 -10.37
N VAL A 860 7.49 8.93 -11.09
CA VAL A 860 7.05 8.27 -12.32
C VAL A 860 5.88 7.32 -12.05
N ARG A 861 5.96 6.49 -11.00
CA ARG A 861 4.87 5.60 -10.60
C ARG A 861 3.60 6.40 -10.27
N LEU A 862 3.70 7.44 -9.44
CA LEU A 862 2.55 8.27 -9.07
C LEU A 862 1.86 8.88 -10.29
N VAL A 863 2.63 9.47 -11.21
CA VAL A 863 2.07 10.10 -12.42
C VAL A 863 1.41 9.05 -13.32
N ARG A 864 2.06 7.89 -13.53
CA ARG A 864 1.51 6.81 -14.35
C ARG A 864 0.18 6.30 -13.79
N GLU A 865 0.13 6.00 -12.49
CA GLU A 865 -1.09 5.50 -11.86
C GLU A 865 -2.21 6.55 -11.87
N LEU A 866 -1.87 7.84 -11.66
CA LEU A 866 -2.84 8.93 -11.72
C LEU A 866 -3.38 9.12 -13.15
N ASP A 867 -2.54 9.05 -14.18
CA ASP A 867 -2.95 9.09 -15.59
C ASP A 867 -3.96 7.98 -15.89
N GLY A 868 -3.68 6.75 -15.43
CA GLY A 868 -4.59 5.62 -15.55
C GLY A 868 -5.94 5.84 -14.87
N VAL A 869 -5.94 6.33 -13.62
CA VAL A 869 -7.18 6.61 -12.88
C VAL A 869 -8.00 7.72 -13.52
N LEU A 870 -7.35 8.78 -14.01
CA LEU A 870 -8.05 9.90 -14.66
C LEU A 870 -8.58 9.54 -16.05
N SER A 871 -8.05 8.49 -16.67
CA SER A 871 -8.54 7.96 -17.95
C SER A 871 -9.79 7.10 -17.84
N HIS A 872 -10.27 6.79 -16.63
CA HIS A 872 -11.52 6.05 -16.45
C HIS A 872 -12.72 6.86 -16.96
N ASP A 873 -13.62 6.26 -17.76
CA ASP A 873 -14.84 6.91 -18.27
C ASP A 873 -15.71 7.55 -17.17
N LEU A 874 -15.65 6.99 -15.97
CA LEU A 874 -16.37 7.51 -14.80
C LEU A 874 -15.92 8.93 -14.44
N VAL A 875 -14.66 9.28 -14.66
CA VAL A 875 -14.14 10.63 -14.40
C VAL A 875 -14.82 11.65 -15.32
N GLY A 876 -15.02 11.33 -16.60
CA GLY A 876 -15.81 12.14 -17.53
C GLY A 876 -17.26 12.28 -17.06
N THR A 877 -17.90 11.16 -16.69
CA THR A 877 -19.28 11.17 -16.19
C THR A 877 -19.43 12.06 -14.95
N LEU A 878 -18.45 12.07 -14.05
CA LEU A 878 -18.47 12.88 -12.82
C LEU A 878 -18.49 14.38 -13.10
N ILE A 879 -17.87 14.82 -14.21
CA ILE A 879 -17.88 16.22 -14.64
C ILE A 879 -18.96 16.57 -15.67
N GLY A 880 -19.78 15.58 -16.07
CA GLY A 880 -20.90 15.79 -17.00
C GLY A 880 -20.51 15.82 -18.47
N THR A 881 -19.39 15.17 -18.82
CA THR A 881 -18.90 14.93 -20.19
C THR A 881 -19.00 13.45 -20.52
#